data_AF-A0A7W1NBS4-F1
#
_entry.id   AF-A0A7W1NBS4-F1
#
_cell.length_a   1.000
_cell.length_b   1.000
_cell.length_c   1.000
_cell.angle_alpha   90.00
_cell.angle_beta   90.00
_cell.angle_gamma   90.00
#
_symmetry.space_group_name_H-M   'P 1'
#
loop_
_entity.id
_entity.type
_entity.pdbx_description
1 polymer ?
#
loop_
_entity_poly.entity_id
_entity_poly.type
_entity_poly.pdbx_seq_one_letter_code
_entity_poly.pdbx_strand_id
1 'polypeptide(L)'
;MGGRFDNSAGVFTHRSGTVYINNPASHTLRNISAFNHLTINDSLVAHWKLDENSAGASVLDASGNAHHGTHVNTPTYQTTAAEKAPLVIANTSSMDFNGTTQYVNCPDIPDLKGINAFTVSAWAKTDTLAAPGSGAALRMVVSQEANAAGGTFGIRLDTTTDKFQCYASANGSDAQVTWGTVAAINTWYHLVMTYDGANVTLIINNGTPLTTAKTGLTGGFPKRYRIGAYHDGPPDDDLTGTLYSRWWDGRIDDVRVYARVLTATEITTLYTGYNATGNKATQTLAANLDVDGDLTLTSGNLDVDATGNYGIAVGGSWVNNGAVFTPRAGTVTFDGTAIGKTITALGRPFSGVTVNGVGGVWSLADLANVTATATSALTLSNGVLALAGKNLTLTGATFSNQATLRLQGGETITGITQDIDSGTWEYVGNGDAAAQTLTIRDCGVTDYFNLLINDANVTQDTFAVGAGLTCAGSLNVTSSTFSQGANAISVGGDVTVATAGIYTGGAATLAITGGFTQSGGTFTAPDLVTVAGNFARTAGTFTPGAAGRVTLNGTDQQISGTTTFRHLRKIVTVARTLTFAAGSRQTVLGELNLEGPAATTHLTLASSSPGTRWEIDPQGTKAISRVSVSWSENVAAAVVAPTGSQDGRNTINWFADANAIWDGGGGADTNWSTIGNWTNDSLPLSTDVAVFNPTYSTNSCVIDASATATVLGIQVVTGYTGIITQSATKALTIGASGIVMAAGALTGSSAGTSAENITVSGPLTMTGGTFTSTRSTLSVSDAFTVGAGADFVHNSGTVLLKSASNRVLTCSDAFNHLILNDCLTAYWSFDEASSPSLDRSGNGHHATWQGGPVRDITVKPTLANDNIASMDLDGAGQYLSLATPAAFQTSAITVAAWLYVPAGPTWDAAGNYRPIFNVTDGTTGYSLIGSAGAEVMMFRGIYNSTSPALPSRGTWHHITGTYTAATHTCYRDGQTDGPINYGGTLTHPASANAWIGRNSRSGGYYINAQIDELRIYSVAVDAAVIARLAAGGNPMNVTSTVTLASTLDVNGDLTIASGGLNAATYDISVAGSWTNSGGTLTHGSRTVNLDGATGGTIDSGESAFSDLHVAVTAPTAWTLRAPLDIDRDLLLDGVGIAAGARTITLGRHWRNTLGTGAFTAGTGTVTLDGANQEVSGSTNFHHFTKAVAVTDTLTFAASQRQTFTGTFTLQGANGGRRLSLRSSIAGTYADISPQGTRAC
;
A
#
# COMPACT_ATOMS: atom_id res chain seq x y z
N MET A 1 -14.45 16.84 -38.55
CA MET A 1 -13.33 17.19 -39.46
C MET A 1 -13.60 16.59 -40.82
N GLY A 2 -13.51 17.40 -41.88
CA GLY A 2 -13.81 17.01 -43.26
C GLY A 2 -12.58 16.87 -44.18
N GLY A 3 -11.40 16.56 -43.63
CA GLY A 3 -10.14 16.46 -44.39
C GLY A 3 -9.09 15.57 -43.70
N ARG A 4 -7.86 15.50 -44.23
CA ARG A 4 -6.73 14.76 -43.63
C ARG A 4 -6.41 15.31 -42.23
N PHE A 5 -6.35 14.43 -41.23
CA PHE A 5 -5.82 14.76 -39.91
C PHE A 5 -4.39 14.24 -39.78
N ASP A 6 -3.44 15.16 -39.60
CA ASP A 6 -2.03 14.84 -39.43
C ASP A 6 -1.39 15.80 -38.43
N ASN A 7 -1.03 15.29 -37.25
CA ASN A 7 -0.30 16.03 -36.23
C ASN A 7 1.17 15.59 -36.08
N SER A 8 1.82 15.11 -37.14
CA SER A 8 3.21 14.61 -37.09
C SER A 8 4.25 15.59 -36.52
N ALA A 9 3.94 16.89 -36.43
CA ALA A 9 4.82 17.94 -35.94
C ALA A 9 4.28 18.71 -34.72
N GLY A 10 3.20 18.25 -34.06
CA GLY A 10 2.59 18.95 -32.93
C GLY A 10 1.82 18.04 -31.96
N VAL A 11 1.52 18.55 -30.77
CA VAL A 11 0.76 17.83 -29.73
C VAL A 11 -0.73 18.17 -29.85
N PHE A 12 -1.58 17.15 -29.94
CA PHE A 12 -3.04 17.34 -29.86
C PHE A 12 -3.49 17.07 -28.43
N THR A 13 -3.83 18.13 -27.68
CA THR A 13 -4.37 17.99 -26.32
C THR A 13 -5.89 17.97 -26.37
N HIS A 14 -6.50 16.81 -26.11
CA HIS A 14 -7.95 16.68 -26.02
C HIS A 14 -8.47 17.10 -24.64
N ARG A 15 -9.69 17.65 -24.61
CA ARG A 15 -10.52 17.80 -23.41
C ARG A 15 -11.60 16.71 -23.43
N SER A 16 -12.72 16.89 -22.74
CA SER A 16 -13.85 15.93 -22.69
C SER A 16 -14.69 15.81 -23.97
N GLY A 17 -14.20 16.31 -25.12
CA GLY A 17 -14.96 16.34 -26.38
C GLY A 17 -14.89 15.02 -27.16
N THR A 18 -15.75 14.89 -28.17
CA THR A 18 -15.66 13.82 -29.18
C THR A 18 -15.11 14.39 -30.48
N VAL A 19 -14.13 13.73 -31.08
CA VAL A 19 -13.65 14.06 -32.43
C VAL A 19 -14.47 13.25 -33.42
N TYR A 20 -15.15 13.97 -34.31
CA TYR A 20 -15.89 13.39 -35.42
C TYR A 20 -15.07 13.48 -36.70
N ILE A 21 -14.75 12.34 -37.32
CA ILE A 21 -14.24 12.29 -38.69
C ILE A 21 -15.46 12.03 -39.59
N ASN A 22 -15.97 13.11 -40.18
CA ASN A 22 -17.18 13.13 -41.01
C ASN A 22 -16.75 13.55 -42.42
N ASN A 23 -16.23 12.62 -43.22
CA ASN A 23 -15.71 12.93 -44.55
C ASN A 23 -16.07 11.83 -45.57
N PRO A 24 -16.68 12.19 -46.72
CA PRO A 24 -16.98 11.26 -47.80
C PRO A 24 -15.76 10.74 -48.59
N ALA A 25 -14.56 11.30 -48.39
CA ALA A 25 -13.33 10.89 -49.09
C ALA A 25 -12.37 10.09 -48.19
N SER A 26 -11.62 9.16 -48.80
CA SER A 26 -10.56 8.39 -48.13
C SER A 26 -9.37 9.28 -47.76
N HIS A 27 -8.88 9.16 -46.52
CA HIS A 27 -7.76 9.92 -46.02
C HIS A 27 -6.85 9.09 -45.12
N THR A 28 -5.64 9.60 -44.91
CA THR A 28 -4.74 9.10 -43.87
C THR A 28 -5.11 9.74 -42.53
N LEU A 29 -5.25 8.94 -41.49
CA LEU A 29 -5.39 9.39 -40.11
C LEU A 29 -4.05 9.21 -39.40
N ARG A 30 -3.41 10.34 -39.07
CA ARG A 30 -2.19 10.36 -38.27
C ARG A 30 -2.42 11.19 -37.02
N ASN A 31 -2.64 10.51 -35.90
CA ASN A 31 -2.65 11.12 -34.59
C ASN A 31 -1.57 10.46 -33.71
N ILE A 32 -0.59 11.24 -33.24
CA ILE A 32 0.43 10.77 -32.29
C ILE A 32 0.07 11.05 -30.83
N SER A 33 -1.11 11.62 -30.57
CA SER A 33 -1.69 11.86 -29.24
C SER A 33 -3.00 11.08 -29.11
N ALA A 34 -3.54 10.92 -27.90
CA ALA A 34 -4.85 10.28 -27.73
C ALA A 34 -6.00 11.16 -28.24
N PHE A 35 -7.13 10.53 -28.58
CA PHE A 35 -8.43 11.19 -28.65
C PHE A 35 -9.23 10.88 -27.39
N ASN A 36 -10.02 11.83 -26.88
CA ASN A 36 -10.93 11.52 -25.77
C ASN A 36 -12.07 10.58 -26.20
N HIS A 37 -12.77 10.91 -27.28
CA HIS A 37 -13.65 9.98 -27.99
C HIS A 37 -13.41 10.17 -29.49
N LEU A 38 -13.49 9.10 -30.25
CA LEU A 38 -13.37 9.16 -31.71
C LEU A 38 -14.59 8.50 -32.34
N THR A 39 -15.30 9.26 -33.17
CA THR A 39 -16.35 8.73 -34.03
C THR A 39 -15.93 8.85 -35.48
N ILE A 40 -15.92 7.73 -36.19
CA ILE A 40 -15.74 7.67 -37.64
C ILE A 40 -17.12 7.51 -38.27
N ASN A 41 -17.44 8.42 -39.18
CA ASN A 41 -18.73 8.48 -39.84
C ASN A 41 -18.56 8.98 -41.29
N ASP A 42 -19.47 8.56 -42.16
CA ASP A 42 -19.54 8.96 -43.56
C ASP A 42 -20.91 9.59 -43.86
N SER A 43 -20.89 10.90 -44.13
CA SER A 43 -21.99 11.67 -44.75
C SER A 43 -23.36 11.66 -44.05
N LEU A 44 -23.48 11.12 -42.83
CA LEU A 44 -24.65 11.28 -41.97
C LEU A 44 -24.67 12.70 -41.40
N VAL A 45 -25.71 13.45 -41.75
CA VAL A 45 -25.87 14.88 -41.46
C VAL A 45 -26.65 15.11 -40.17
N ALA A 46 -27.69 14.31 -39.93
CA ALA A 46 -28.48 14.37 -38.70
C ALA A 46 -29.04 12.99 -38.36
N HIS A 47 -29.10 12.66 -37.07
CA HIS A 47 -29.68 11.42 -36.56
C HIS A 47 -30.40 11.68 -35.24
N TRP A 48 -31.73 11.74 -35.28
CA TRP A 48 -32.55 11.81 -34.08
C TRP A 48 -33.07 10.41 -33.77
N LYS A 49 -32.52 9.81 -32.70
CA LYS A 49 -32.92 8.48 -32.26
C LYS A 49 -34.33 8.47 -31.67
N LEU A 50 -34.73 9.56 -31.00
CA LEU A 50 -36.01 9.67 -30.29
C LEU A 50 -36.12 8.69 -29.11
N ASP A 51 -34.97 8.43 -28.48
CA ASP A 51 -34.72 7.44 -27.43
C ASP A 51 -34.69 8.07 -26.01
N GLU A 52 -34.94 9.36 -25.87
CA GLU A 52 -34.85 10.06 -24.59
C GLU A 52 -35.98 9.63 -23.64
N ASN A 53 -35.69 9.48 -22.34
CA ASN A 53 -36.61 8.84 -21.38
C ASN A 53 -37.50 9.83 -20.60
N SER A 54 -37.58 11.11 -21.00
CA SER A 54 -38.40 12.12 -20.31
C SER A 54 -38.91 13.23 -21.24
N ALA A 55 -40.17 13.66 -21.04
CA ALA A 55 -40.91 14.58 -21.92
C ALA A 55 -40.50 16.08 -21.80
N GLY A 56 -39.25 16.38 -21.43
CA GLY A 56 -38.75 17.75 -21.28
C GLY A 56 -37.30 18.00 -21.75
N ALA A 57 -36.61 16.99 -22.27
CA ALA A 57 -35.25 17.12 -22.79
C ALA A 57 -35.26 17.69 -24.23
N SER A 58 -34.20 18.35 -24.69
CA SER A 58 -33.99 18.59 -26.13
C SER A 58 -33.90 17.26 -26.89
N VAL A 59 -34.42 17.18 -28.11
CA VAL A 59 -34.26 16.00 -28.98
C VAL A 59 -32.85 15.99 -29.54
N LEU A 60 -32.01 15.03 -29.14
CA LEU A 60 -30.59 15.10 -29.44
C LEU A 60 -30.27 14.58 -30.84
N ASP A 61 -29.44 15.32 -31.57
CA ASP A 61 -28.82 14.85 -32.81
C ASP A 61 -27.56 14.02 -32.49
N ALA A 62 -27.60 12.73 -32.79
CA ALA A 62 -26.53 11.75 -32.61
C ALA A 62 -25.54 11.71 -33.79
N SER A 63 -25.72 12.51 -34.85
CA SER A 63 -24.81 12.54 -36.01
C SER A 63 -23.44 13.18 -35.71
N GLY A 64 -23.37 13.98 -34.63
CA GLY A 64 -22.21 14.79 -34.27
C GLY A 64 -22.20 16.21 -34.84
N ASN A 65 -23.21 16.61 -35.62
CA ASN A 65 -23.30 17.96 -36.20
C ASN A 65 -24.15 18.93 -35.35
N ALA A 66 -24.63 18.47 -34.19
CA ALA A 66 -25.36 19.27 -33.20
C ALA A 66 -26.67 19.90 -33.71
N HIS A 67 -27.35 19.25 -34.65
CA HIS A 67 -28.68 19.65 -35.13
C HIS A 67 -29.80 19.28 -34.13
N HIS A 68 -29.62 19.56 -32.83
CA HIS A 68 -30.55 19.18 -31.77
C HIS A 68 -31.92 19.83 -31.99
N GLY A 69 -32.98 19.03 -31.97
CA GLY A 69 -34.36 19.50 -32.07
C GLY A 69 -34.94 19.94 -30.73
N THR A 70 -36.00 20.75 -30.78
CA THR A 70 -36.80 21.13 -29.61
C THR A 70 -38.22 20.59 -29.73
N HIS A 71 -38.74 20.03 -28.64
CA HIS A 71 -40.13 19.62 -28.59
C HIS A 71 -41.04 20.84 -28.64
N VAL A 72 -42.16 20.71 -29.35
CA VAL A 72 -43.26 21.68 -29.30
C VAL A 72 -44.52 20.97 -28.81
N ASN A 73 -45.16 21.54 -27.79
CA ASN A 73 -46.33 20.98 -27.09
C ASN A 73 -46.12 19.56 -26.52
N THR A 74 -44.86 19.23 -26.19
CA THR A 74 -44.41 18.03 -25.44
C THR A 74 -44.98 16.68 -25.92
N PRO A 75 -44.49 16.13 -27.05
CA PRO A 75 -44.64 14.71 -27.38
C PRO A 75 -44.17 13.77 -26.25
N THR A 76 -44.71 12.56 -26.18
CA THR A 76 -44.35 11.56 -25.16
C THR A 76 -43.46 10.45 -25.72
N TYR A 77 -42.70 9.77 -24.87
CA TYR A 77 -41.84 8.64 -25.26
C TYR A 77 -42.47 7.30 -24.86
N GLN A 78 -42.36 6.29 -25.72
CA GLN A 78 -42.90 4.94 -25.53
C GLN A 78 -41.77 3.93 -25.38
N THR A 79 -41.73 3.18 -24.28
CA THR A 79 -40.59 2.29 -23.93
C THR A 79 -40.89 0.80 -24.09
N THR A 80 -42.14 0.42 -24.33
CA THR A 80 -42.52 -1.00 -24.47
C THR A 80 -42.06 -1.57 -25.81
N ALA A 81 -41.70 -2.86 -25.86
CA ALA A 81 -41.11 -3.48 -27.05
C ALA A 81 -42.00 -3.39 -28.31
N ALA A 82 -43.32 -3.43 -28.17
CA ALA A 82 -44.26 -3.32 -29.29
C ALA A 82 -44.43 -1.87 -29.82
N GLU A 83 -43.99 -0.90 -29.03
CA GLU A 83 -44.10 0.53 -29.34
C GLU A 83 -42.79 1.14 -29.83
N LYS A 84 -41.72 0.36 -29.96
CA LYS A 84 -40.42 0.80 -30.48
C LYS A 84 -40.18 0.25 -31.88
N ALA A 85 -39.41 0.94 -32.71
CA ALA A 85 -39.01 0.40 -34.00
C ALA A 85 -38.18 -0.89 -33.81
N PRO A 86 -38.25 -1.86 -34.73
CA PRO A 86 -37.56 -3.15 -34.62
C PRO A 86 -36.05 -3.01 -34.93
N LEU A 87 -35.35 -2.20 -34.14
CA LEU A 87 -33.91 -1.96 -34.27
C LEU A 87 -33.11 -3.00 -33.49
N VAL A 88 -31.97 -3.42 -34.05
CA VAL A 88 -31.02 -4.35 -33.40
C VAL A 88 -30.04 -3.59 -32.51
N ILE A 89 -29.69 -2.36 -32.91
CA ILE A 89 -28.96 -1.42 -32.04
C ILE A 89 -29.84 -1.00 -30.85
N ALA A 90 -29.19 -0.56 -29.77
CA ALA A 90 -29.89 -0.12 -28.56
C ALA A 90 -30.96 0.95 -28.90
N ASN A 91 -32.23 0.59 -28.66
CA ASN A 91 -33.41 1.42 -28.83
C ASN A 91 -34.23 1.34 -27.52
N THR A 92 -34.24 2.44 -26.79
CA THR A 92 -34.87 2.57 -25.47
C THR A 92 -36.28 3.11 -25.56
N SER A 93 -36.61 3.93 -26.57
CA SER A 93 -37.97 4.44 -26.79
C SER A 93 -38.21 4.95 -28.22
N SER A 94 -39.48 5.09 -28.58
CA SER A 94 -39.92 5.89 -29.73
C SER A 94 -40.68 7.13 -29.25
N MET A 95 -40.90 8.12 -30.14
CA MET A 95 -41.66 9.32 -29.82
C MET A 95 -43.07 9.29 -30.41
N ASP A 96 -44.07 9.57 -29.58
CA ASP A 96 -45.49 9.52 -29.85
C ASP A 96 -46.08 10.93 -30.03
N PHE A 97 -46.75 11.17 -31.17
CA PHE A 97 -47.31 12.46 -31.56
C PHE A 97 -48.84 12.40 -31.61
N ASN A 98 -49.50 13.39 -31.05
CA ASN A 98 -50.96 13.41 -30.87
C ASN A 98 -51.83 13.74 -32.11
N GLY A 99 -51.24 13.96 -33.28
CA GLY A 99 -52.03 14.27 -34.48
C GLY A 99 -52.63 15.67 -34.56
N THR A 100 -52.37 16.57 -33.61
CA THR A 100 -53.00 17.91 -33.57
C THR A 100 -52.09 19.08 -33.28
N THR A 101 -51.09 18.96 -32.41
CA THR A 101 -50.30 20.12 -31.94
C THR A 101 -48.83 19.81 -31.67
N GLN A 102 -48.46 18.53 -31.65
CA GLN A 102 -47.15 18.05 -31.24
C GLN A 102 -46.22 17.83 -32.42
N TYR A 103 -44.97 18.27 -32.28
CA TYR A 103 -43.91 18.05 -33.26
C TYR A 103 -42.53 18.33 -32.66
N VAL A 104 -41.47 17.97 -33.39
CA VAL A 104 -40.10 18.41 -33.11
C VAL A 104 -39.69 19.47 -34.11
N ASN A 105 -39.24 20.61 -33.61
CA ASN A 105 -38.67 21.68 -34.41
C ASN A 105 -37.15 21.55 -34.42
N CYS A 106 -36.58 21.17 -35.55
CA CYS A 106 -35.14 21.05 -35.73
C CYS A 106 -34.56 22.37 -36.30
N PRO A 107 -33.32 22.73 -35.92
CA PRO A 107 -32.64 23.91 -36.46
C PRO A 107 -32.44 23.77 -37.98
N ASP A 108 -32.12 24.89 -38.63
CA ASP A 108 -31.62 24.90 -40.02
C ASP A 108 -30.42 23.94 -40.12
N ILE A 109 -30.30 23.23 -41.24
CA ILE A 109 -29.26 22.22 -41.49
C ILE A 109 -28.35 22.76 -42.62
N PRO A 110 -27.29 23.54 -42.29
CA PRO A 110 -26.44 24.18 -43.29
C PRO A 110 -25.74 23.18 -44.20
N ASP A 111 -25.50 21.95 -43.73
CA ASP A 111 -24.84 20.88 -44.49
C ASP A 111 -25.66 20.40 -45.70
N LEU A 112 -26.97 20.71 -45.74
CA LEU A 112 -27.81 20.49 -46.92
C LEU A 112 -27.78 21.67 -47.90
N LYS A 113 -27.02 22.74 -47.61
CA LYS A 113 -26.93 23.90 -48.50
C LYS A 113 -25.97 23.67 -49.65
N GLY A 114 -26.49 23.81 -50.87
CA GLY A 114 -25.70 23.66 -52.10
C GLY A 114 -25.42 22.21 -52.54
N ILE A 115 -25.91 21.20 -51.81
CA ILE A 115 -25.86 19.81 -52.29
C ILE A 115 -26.92 19.56 -53.36
N ASN A 116 -26.64 18.62 -54.26
CA ASN A 116 -27.57 18.18 -55.32
C ASN A 116 -28.05 16.74 -55.12
N ALA A 117 -27.69 16.07 -54.02
CA ALA A 117 -28.13 14.71 -53.71
C ALA A 117 -28.26 14.50 -52.20
N PHE A 118 -29.27 13.76 -51.74
CA PHE A 118 -29.50 13.48 -50.31
C PHE A 118 -30.38 12.25 -50.08
N THR A 119 -30.41 11.76 -48.84
CA THR A 119 -31.35 10.72 -48.37
C THR A 119 -31.95 11.11 -47.03
N VAL A 120 -33.24 10.86 -46.85
CA VAL A 120 -33.95 10.96 -45.57
C VAL A 120 -34.54 9.60 -45.24
N SER A 121 -34.33 9.13 -44.01
CA SER A 121 -34.80 7.85 -43.50
C SER A 121 -35.54 8.05 -42.19
N ALA A 122 -36.65 7.36 -41.98
CA ALA A 122 -37.36 7.36 -40.70
C ALA A 122 -38.12 6.05 -40.52
N TRP A 123 -38.24 5.60 -39.28
CA TRP A 123 -39.27 4.64 -38.91
C TRP A 123 -40.52 5.39 -38.49
N ALA A 124 -41.68 4.98 -39.01
CA ALA A 124 -42.96 5.57 -38.64
C ALA A 124 -44.04 4.50 -38.47
N LYS A 125 -44.86 4.67 -37.44
CA LYS A 125 -46.04 3.85 -37.13
C LYS A 125 -47.21 4.79 -36.92
N THR A 126 -48.19 4.75 -37.81
CA THR A 126 -49.35 5.64 -37.72
C THR A 126 -50.46 5.03 -36.88
N ASP A 127 -51.11 5.84 -36.06
CA ASP A 127 -52.26 5.44 -35.25
C ASP A 127 -53.56 5.51 -36.05
N THR A 128 -53.60 6.37 -37.06
CA THR A 128 -54.80 6.63 -37.85
C THR A 128 -54.47 7.01 -39.29
N LEU A 129 -55.33 6.54 -40.20
CA LEU A 129 -55.30 6.95 -41.62
C LEU A 129 -56.20 8.16 -41.88
N ALA A 130 -57.02 8.58 -40.90
CA ALA A 130 -57.94 9.69 -41.06
C ALA A 130 -57.19 11.02 -41.22
N ALA A 131 -57.75 11.93 -42.03
CA ALA A 131 -57.23 13.28 -42.22
C ALA A 131 -57.07 14.02 -40.87
N PRO A 132 -56.01 14.84 -40.70
CA PRO A 132 -55.89 15.72 -39.53
C PRO A 132 -57.10 16.65 -39.41
N GLY A 133 -57.53 16.95 -38.18
CA GLY A 133 -58.69 17.79 -37.89
C GLY A 133 -58.63 19.23 -38.43
N SER A 134 -57.51 19.62 -39.04
CA SER A 134 -57.28 20.88 -39.75
C SER A 134 -57.84 20.93 -41.18
N GLY A 135 -58.37 19.81 -41.70
CA GLY A 135 -58.91 19.69 -43.05
C GLY A 135 -57.87 19.42 -44.15
N ALA A 136 -56.59 19.24 -43.79
CA ALA A 136 -55.54 18.87 -44.73
C ALA A 136 -55.60 17.38 -45.09
N ALA A 137 -55.28 17.02 -46.33
CA ALA A 137 -55.30 15.63 -46.82
C ALA A 137 -54.01 14.84 -46.53
N LEU A 138 -53.10 15.37 -45.70
CA LEU A 138 -51.73 14.89 -45.55
C LEU A 138 -51.28 14.91 -44.08
N ARG A 139 -50.53 13.88 -43.66
CA ARG A 139 -49.83 13.81 -42.35
C ARG A 139 -48.33 13.67 -42.55
N MET A 140 -47.52 14.44 -41.84
CA MET A 140 -46.09 14.59 -42.16
C MET A 140 -45.22 13.80 -41.19
N VAL A 141 -44.45 12.84 -41.71
CA VAL A 141 -43.45 12.13 -40.90
C VAL A 141 -42.26 13.07 -40.69
N VAL A 142 -41.69 13.58 -41.78
CA VAL A 142 -40.56 14.52 -41.78
C VAL A 142 -40.72 15.52 -42.91
N SER A 143 -40.35 16.77 -42.66
CA SER A 143 -40.46 17.83 -43.66
C SER A 143 -39.36 18.88 -43.56
N GLN A 144 -38.95 19.39 -44.72
CA GLN A 144 -38.08 20.54 -44.87
C GLN A 144 -38.86 21.66 -45.56
N GLU A 145 -38.98 22.81 -44.88
CA GLU A 145 -39.70 23.99 -45.38
C GLU A 145 -38.75 24.97 -46.10
N ALA A 146 -39.28 25.80 -47.00
CA ALA A 146 -38.54 26.85 -47.71
C ALA A 146 -39.43 28.07 -48.04
N ASN A 147 -38.83 29.17 -48.51
CA ASN A 147 -39.57 30.31 -49.09
C ASN A 147 -40.01 30.00 -50.52
N ALA A 148 -40.96 30.77 -51.08
CA ALA A 148 -41.58 30.53 -52.40
C ALA A 148 -40.61 30.40 -53.61
N ALA A 149 -39.32 30.72 -53.46
CA ALA A 149 -38.26 30.51 -54.46
C ALA A 149 -37.28 29.36 -54.15
N GLY A 150 -37.33 28.77 -52.94
CA GLY A 150 -36.52 27.63 -52.50
C GLY A 150 -37.34 26.33 -52.49
N GLY A 151 -36.69 25.20 -52.73
CA GLY A 151 -37.40 23.91 -52.80
C GLY A 151 -37.87 23.37 -51.45
N THR A 152 -38.90 22.54 -51.38
CA THR A 152 -39.32 21.81 -50.17
C THR A 152 -39.25 20.31 -50.41
N PHE A 153 -39.06 19.50 -49.37
CA PHE A 153 -39.15 18.05 -49.48
C PHE A 153 -39.64 17.40 -48.19
N GLY A 154 -40.08 16.15 -48.27
CA GLY A 154 -40.44 15.39 -47.08
C GLY A 154 -41.09 14.05 -47.37
N ILE A 155 -41.36 13.32 -46.30
CA ILE A 155 -42.07 12.04 -46.30
C ILE A 155 -43.38 12.24 -45.54
N ARG A 156 -44.48 11.76 -46.12
CA ARG A 156 -45.84 11.99 -45.62
C ARG A 156 -46.76 10.80 -45.89
N LEU A 157 -47.89 10.76 -45.20
CA LEU A 157 -49.02 9.88 -45.47
C LEU A 157 -50.14 10.72 -46.11
N ASP A 158 -50.63 10.28 -47.26
CA ASP A 158 -51.82 10.86 -47.90
C ASP A 158 -53.06 10.16 -47.39
N THR A 159 -53.93 10.90 -46.72
CA THR A 159 -55.13 10.39 -46.03
C THR A 159 -56.34 10.25 -46.96
N THR A 160 -56.19 10.56 -48.25
CA THR A 160 -57.21 10.29 -49.27
C THR A 160 -56.96 8.95 -49.97
N THR A 161 -55.69 8.55 -50.05
CA THR A 161 -55.27 7.29 -50.67
C THR A 161 -54.74 6.27 -49.66
N ASP A 162 -54.60 6.67 -48.40
CA ASP A 162 -54.00 5.95 -47.28
C ASP A 162 -52.59 5.44 -47.57
N LYS A 163 -51.85 6.13 -48.44
CA LYS A 163 -50.54 5.70 -48.95
C LYS A 163 -49.44 6.63 -48.49
N PHE A 164 -48.30 6.03 -48.12
CA PHE A 164 -47.08 6.80 -47.92
C PHE A 164 -46.59 7.40 -49.22
N GLN A 165 -46.08 8.62 -49.14
CA GLN A 165 -45.55 9.39 -50.27
C GLN A 165 -44.27 10.11 -49.84
N CYS A 166 -43.32 10.27 -50.76
CA CYS A 166 -42.34 11.35 -50.65
C CYS A 166 -42.64 12.42 -51.69
N TYR A 167 -42.26 13.65 -51.39
CA TYR A 167 -42.46 14.78 -52.30
C TYR A 167 -41.24 15.68 -52.31
N ALA A 168 -41.05 16.35 -53.45
CA ALA A 168 -40.14 17.47 -53.54
C ALA A 168 -40.69 18.55 -54.49
N SER A 169 -40.67 19.80 -54.03
CA SER A 169 -41.06 20.97 -54.81
C SER A 169 -39.85 21.86 -55.07
N ALA A 170 -39.75 22.46 -56.26
CA ALA A 170 -38.75 23.47 -56.57
C ALA A 170 -39.20 24.28 -57.79
N ASN A 171 -38.90 25.59 -57.83
CA ASN A 171 -39.21 26.51 -58.94
C ASN A 171 -40.69 26.48 -59.38
N GLY A 172 -41.62 26.33 -58.43
CA GLY A 172 -43.07 26.27 -58.72
C GLY A 172 -43.57 24.96 -59.34
N SER A 173 -42.74 23.91 -59.39
CA SER A 173 -43.10 22.56 -59.86
C SER A 173 -43.00 21.54 -58.73
N ASP A 174 -43.93 20.59 -58.67
CA ASP A 174 -43.96 19.53 -57.67
C ASP A 174 -43.69 18.16 -58.31
N ALA A 175 -42.89 17.32 -57.63
CA ALA A 175 -42.79 15.89 -57.91
C ALA A 175 -43.18 15.11 -56.66
N GLN A 176 -43.96 14.05 -56.86
CA GLN A 176 -44.46 13.18 -55.80
C GLN A 176 -44.28 11.73 -56.22
N VAL A 177 -43.90 10.89 -55.27
CA VAL A 177 -43.81 9.44 -55.45
C VAL A 177 -44.70 8.80 -54.41
N THR A 178 -45.73 8.09 -54.85
CA THR A 178 -46.73 7.44 -53.99
C THR A 178 -46.51 5.95 -53.96
N TRP A 179 -46.47 5.36 -52.77
CA TRP A 179 -46.35 3.92 -52.60
C TRP A 179 -47.59 3.20 -53.16
N GLY A 180 -47.40 2.05 -53.80
CA GLY A 180 -48.50 1.29 -54.41
C GLY A 180 -49.50 0.74 -53.40
N THR A 181 -49.07 0.54 -52.15
CA THR A 181 -49.81 -0.19 -51.10
C THR A 181 -50.35 0.75 -50.03
N VAL A 182 -51.57 0.49 -49.55
CA VAL A 182 -52.17 1.21 -48.42
C VAL A 182 -51.43 0.89 -47.11
N ALA A 183 -51.13 1.91 -46.32
CA ALA A 183 -50.52 1.76 -45.01
C ALA A 183 -51.50 1.14 -44.01
N ALA A 184 -51.02 0.21 -43.18
CA ALA A 184 -51.78 -0.30 -42.05
C ALA A 184 -51.49 0.52 -40.78
N ILE A 185 -52.53 0.81 -39.99
CA ILE A 185 -52.37 1.41 -38.66
C ILE A 185 -51.57 0.47 -37.74
N ASN A 186 -50.94 1.03 -36.71
CA ASN A 186 -50.18 0.30 -35.70
C ASN A 186 -49.09 -0.63 -36.26
N THR A 187 -48.60 -0.36 -37.47
CA THR A 187 -47.52 -1.11 -38.12
C THR A 187 -46.33 -0.20 -38.37
N TRP A 188 -45.13 -0.65 -38.01
CA TRP A 188 -43.88 0.06 -38.29
C TRP A 188 -43.49 -0.06 -39.77
N TYR A 189 -43.22 1.08 -40.39
CA TYR A 189 -42.66 1.17 -41.73
C TYR A 189 -41.33 1.89 -41.70
N HIS A 190 -40.31 1.32 -42.34
CA HIS A 190 -39.06 2.01 -42.63
C HIS A 190 -39.22 2.79 -43.93
N LEU A 191 -39.26 4.12 -43.85
CA LEU A 191 -39.53 5.02 -44.96
C LEU A 191 -38.24 5.73 -45.38
N VAL A 192 -37.86 5.61 -46.65
CA VAL A 192 -36.65 6.22 -47.19
C VAL A 192 -36.97 7.05 -48.44
N MET A 193 -36.58 8.32 -48.44
CA MET A 193 -36.59 9.20 -49.60
C MET A 193 -35.15 9.44 -50.07
N THR A 194 -34.86 9.24 -51.36
CA THR A 194 -33.57 9.65 -51.95
C THR A 194 -33.77 10.68 -53.06
N TYR A 195 -32.77 11.54 -53.24
CA TYR A 195 -32.67 12.49 -54.34
C TYR A 195 -31.26 12.44 -54.92
N ASP A 196 -31.13 12.25 -56.24
CA ASP A 196 -29.84 12.08 -56.93
C ASP A 196 -29.41 13.29 -57.78
N GLY A 197 -30.20 14.38 -57.74
CA GLY A 197 -29.99 15.58 -58.56
C GLY A 197 -30.90 15.66 -59.80
N ALA A 198 -31.50 14.53 -60.18
CA ALA A 198 -32.41 14.41 -61.32
C ALA A 198 -33.73 13.71 -60.98
N ASN A 199 -33.77 12.88 -59.95
CA ASN A 199 -34.90 12.04 -59.57
C ASN A 199 -35.11 12.02 -58.07
N VAL A 200 -36.38 11.97 -57.67
CA VAL A 200 -36.80 11.67 -56.30
C VAL A 200 -37.30 10.23 -56.25
N THR A 201 -36.89 9.49 -55.23
CA THR A 201 -37.23 8.07 -55.04
C THR A 201 -37.81 7.82 -53.65
N LEU A 202 -38.81 6.94 -53.56
CA LEU A 202 -39.38 6.40 -52.31
C LEU A 202 -39.09 4.90 -52.20
N ILE A 203 -38.61 4.46 -51.04
CA ILE A 203 -38.41 3.05 -50.68
C ILE A 203 -39.04 2.81 -49.32
N ILE A 204 -39.82 1.72 -49.19
CA ILE A 204 -40.50 1.34 -47.95
C ILE A 204 -40.15 -0.11 -47.60
N ASN A 205 -39.77 -0.38 -46.34
CA ASN A 205 -39.43 -1.71 -45.81
C ASN A 205 -38.40 -2.47 -46.67
N ASN A 206 -37.41 -1.75 -47.22
CA ASN A 206 -36.41 -2.28 -48.17
C ASN A 206 -37.01 -2.89 -49.47
N GLY A 207 -38.22 -2.46 -49.85
CA GLY A 207 -38.88 -2.87 -51.08
C GLY A 207 -38.32 -2.21 -52.35
N THR A 208 -38.96 -2.48 -53.48
CA THR A 208 -38.57 -1.91 -54.79
C THR A 208 -38.61 -0.38 -54.77
N PRO A 209 -37.54 0.31 -55.20
CA PRO A 209 -37.53 1.76 -55.33
C PRO A 209 -38.56 2.26 -56.35
N LEU A 210 -39.33 3.28 -55.96
CA LEU A 210 -40.28 3.98 -56.82
C LEU A 210 -39.70 5.37 -57.14
N THR A 211 -39.63 5.78 -58.40
CA THR A 211 -38.86 6.96 -58.82
C THR A 211 -39.62 7.85 -59.79
N THR A 212 -39.50 9.17 -59.62
CA THR A 212 -40.02 10.20 -60.53
C THR A 212 -38.94 11.26 -60.80
N ALA A 213 -38.88 11.77 -62.03
CA ALA A 213 -37.95 12.83 -62.41
C ALA A 213 -38.29 14.17 -61.73
N LYS A 214 -37.28 14.80 -61.14
CA LYS A 214 -37.33 16.15 -60.56
C LYS A 214 -35.93 16.77 -60.61
N THR A 215 -35.74 17.83 -61.38
CA THR A 215 -34.46 18.57 -61.43
C THR A 215 -34.57 19.93 -60.74
N GLY A 216 -33.43 20.49 -60.32
CA GLY A 216 -33.38 21.88 -59.85
C GLY A 216 -33.74 22.10 -58.39
N LEU A 217 -33.79 21.04 -57.56
CA LEU A 217 -33.66 21.19 -56.11
C LEU A 217 -32.19 21.58 -55.81
N THR A 218 -31.87 22.86 -55.96
CA THR A 218 -30.61 23.43 -55.48
C THR A 218 -30.79 23.76 -54.00
N GLY A 219 -29.91 23.28 -53.12
CA GLY A 219 -30.04 23.32 -51.66
C GLY A 219 -30.12 24.70 -50.97
N GLY A 220 -30.68 25.73 -51.60
CA GLY A 220 -31.11 26.94 -50.91
C GLY A 220 -32.39 26.66 -50.09
N PHE A 221 -32.26 25.89 -49.00
CA PHE A 221 -33.31 25.65 -48.00
C PHE A 221 -33.07 26.60 -46.80
N PRO A 222 -33.56 27.85 -46.79
CA PRO A 222 -33.24 28.79 -45.72
C PRO A 222 -34.12 28.63 -44.46
N LYS A 223 -34.79 27.48 -44.24
CA LYS A 223 -35.87 27.35 -43.23
C LYS A 223 -35.86 26.03 -42.44
N ARG A 224 -36.81 25.92 -41.51
CA ARG A 224 -36.95 24.89 -40.45
C ARG A 224 -37.08 23.47 -41.02
N TYR A 225 -36.38 22.51 -40.41
CA TYR A 225 -36.61 21.07 -40.56
C TYR A 225 -37.56 20.62 -39.42
N ARG A 226 -38.54 19.77 -39.71
CA ARG A 226 -39.55 19.35 -38.73
C ARG A 226 -39.75 17.83 -38.77
N ILE A 227 -39.92 17.24 -37.59
CA ILE A 227 -40.37 15.86 -37.41
C ILE A 227 -41.79 15.91 -36.87
N GLY A 228 -42.73 15.26 -37.55
CA GLY A 228 -44.13 15.19 -37.14
C GLY A 228 -45.06 16.34 -37.59
N ALA A 229 -44.58 17.32 -38.36
CA ALA A 229 -45.41 18.45 -38.82
C ALA A 229 -44.92 19.16 -40.09
N TYR A 230 -45.82 19.96 -40.68
CA TYR A 230 -45.55 20.97 -41.73
C TYR A 230 -46.58 22.10 -41.67
N HIS A 231 -46.17 23.34 -42.00
CA HIS A 231 -47.02 24.53 -42.06
C HIS A 231 -47.10 25.13 -43.48
N ASP A 232 -48.31 25.35 -44.00
CA ASP A 232 -48.56 25.94 -45.33
C ASP A 232 -48.68 27.50 -45.34
N GLY A 233 -48.44 28.18 -44.22
CA GLY A 233 -48.57 29.64 -44.10
C GLY A 233 -47.27 30.45 -44.22
N PRO A 234 -47.34 31.80 -44.22
CA PRO A 234 -46.17 32.68 -44.30
C PRO A 234 -45.15 32.46 -43.16
N PRO A 235 -43.89 32.88 -43.37
CA PRO A 235 -42.71 32.40 -42.64
C PRO A 235 -42.67 32.57 -41.11
N ASP A 236 -43.48 33.46 -40.53
CA ASP A 236 -43.29 34.00 -39.17
C ASP A 236 -44.44 33.72 -38.20
N ASP A 237 -45.42 32.90 -38.55
CA ASP A 237 -46.49 32.52 -37.60
C ASP A 237 -46.10 31.28 -36.78
N ASP A 238 -46.20 31.37 -35.45
CA ASP A 238 -46.12 30.22 -34.54
C ASP A 238 -47.44 29.46 -34.66
N LEU A 239 -47.39 28.12 -34.73
CA LEU A 239 -48.51 27.22 -35.12
C LEU A 239 -49.67 27.24 -34.11
N THR A 240 -50.34 28.38 -33.95
CA THR A 240 -51.42 28.66 -33.00
C THR A 240 -52.78 28.65 -33.71
N GLY A 241 -53.14 27.49 -34.26
CA GLY A 241 -54.55 27.11 -34.45
C GLY A 241 -55.30 27.64 -35.68
N THR A 242 -54.68 27.86 -36.85
CA THR A 242 -55.43 28.17 -38.09
C THR A 242 -55.07 27.26 -39.28
N LEU A 243 -56.00 27.18 -40.23
CA LEU A 243 -56.22 26.16 -41.28
C LEU A 243 -54.95 25.68 -42.03
N TYR A 244 -54.89 24.37 -42.33
CA TYR A 244 -53.89 23.63 -43.14
C TYR A 244 -52.65 23.01 -42.48
N SER A 245 -52.53 22.95 -41.14
CA SER A 245 -51.41 22.26 -40.47
C SER A 245 -51.48 20.72 -40.64
N ARG A 246 -50.37 20.09 -41.02
CA ARG A 246 -50.30 18.66 -41.40
C ARG A 246 -49.58 17.82 -40.33
N TRP A 247 -50.28 17.49 -39.26
CA TRP A 247 -49.72 16.83 -38.06
C TRP A 247 -49.63 15.31 -38.19
N TRP A 248 -48.54 14.73 -37.67
CA TRP A 248 -48.40 13.29 -37.51
C TRP A 248 -49.16 12.78 -36.29
N ASP A 249 -49.82 11.63 -36.46
CA ASP A 249 -50.55 10.92 -35.40
C ASP A 249 -50.01 9.49 -35.32
N GLY A 250 -49.31 9.21 -34.22
CA GLY A 250 -48.61 7.96 -33.96
C GLY A 250 -47.10 8.15 -33.71
N ARG A 251 -46.35 7.05 -33.80
CA ARG A 251 -44.95 6.98 -33.39
C ARG A 251 -43.98 7.25 -34.55
N ILE A 252 -42.92 7.99 -34.27
CA ILE A 252 -41.74 8.14 -35.15
C ILE A 252 -40.51 7.74 -34.34
N ASP A 253 -39.56 7.08 -35.00
CA ASP A 253 -38.34 6.59 -34.41
C ASP A 253 -37.18 6.70 -35.44
N ASP A 254 -35.96 6.88 -34.95
CA ASP A 254 -34.72 6.67 -35.71
C ASP A 254 -34.62 7.46 -37.04
N VAL A 255 -34.88 8.77 -36.97
CA VAL A 255 -34.87 9.70 -38.11
C VAL A 255 -33.43 10.06 -38.50
N ARG A 256 -33.06 9.82 -39.76
CA ARG A 256 -31.73 10.10 -40.31
C ARG A 256 -31.76 10.94 -41.58
N VAL A 257 -30.76 11.79 -41.75
CA VAL A 257 -30.52 12.59 -42.96
C VAL A 257 -29.08 12.39 -43.44
N TYR A 258 -28.89 12.13 -44.72
CA TYR A 258 -27.59 11.94 -45.36
C TYR A 258 -27.43 12.92 -46.51
N ALA A 259 -26.24 13.50 -46.69
CA ALA A 259 -25.90 14.39 -47.81
C ALA A 259 -25.55 13.62 -49.11
N ARG A 260 -26.07 12.40 -49.26
CA ARG A 260 -25.88 11.52 -50.43
C ARG A 260 -27.04 10.57 -50.61
N VAL A 261 -27.11 9.92 -51.77
CA VAL A 261 -28.00 8.78 -52.02
C VAL A 261 -27.44 7.55 -51.31
N LEU A 262 -28.25 6.88 -50.48
CA LEU A 262 -27.92 5.58 -49.91
C LEU A 262 -28.09 4.47 -50.96
N THR A 263 -27.20 3.48 -50.94
CA THR A 263 -27.29 2.28 -51.78
C THR A 263 -28.37 1.32 -51.26
N ALA A 264 -28.81 0.37 -52.10
CA ALA A 264 -29.77 -0.65 -51.70
C ALA A 264 -29.31 -1.48 -50.49
N THR A 265 -28.01 -1.81 -50.41
CA THR A 265 -27.42 -2.54 -49.27
C THR A 265 -27.45 -1.73 -47.98
N GLU A 266 -27.23 -0.42 -48.07
CA GLU A 266 -27.33 0.48 -46.92
C GLU A 266 -28.75 0.59 -46.40
N ILE A 267 -29.71 0.72 -47.31
CA ILE A 267 -31.13 0.78 -46.96
C ILE A 267 -31.59 -0.55 -46.36
N THR A 268 -31.08 -1.67 -46.87
CA THR A 268 -31.30 -3.00 -46.24
C THR A 268 -30.75 -3.01 -44.82
N THR A 269 -29.55 -2.48 -44.62
CA THR A 269 -28.88 -2.44 -43.31
C THR A 269 -29.69 -1.62 -42.30
N LEU A 270 -30.15 -0.42 -42.70
CA LEU A 270 -31.05 0.43 -41.90
C LEU A 270 -32.37 -0.28 -41.57
N TYR A 271 -32.96 -0.99 -42.55
CA TYR A 271 -34.18 -1.76 -42.33
C TYR A 271 -34.00 -2.93 -41.37
N THR A 272 -32.85 -3.59 -41.38
CA THR A 272 -32.52 -4.66 -40.41
C THR A 272 -32.10 -4.13 -39.05
N GLY A 273 -32.13 -2.81 -38.83
CA GLY A 273 -31.89 -2.20 -37.53
C GLY A 273 -30.43 -1.89 -37.20
N TYR A 274 -29.56 -1.76 -38.21
CA TYR A 274 -28.14 -1.35 -38.09
C TYR A 274 -27.90 -0.01 -38.81
N ASN A 275 -26.77 0.66 -38.64
CA ASN A 275 -26.46 1.87 -39.43
C ASN A 275 -26.00 1.52 -40.85
N ALA A 276 -26.28 2.40 -41.82
CA ALA A 276 -25.89 2.24 -43.23
C ALA A 276 -24.38 1.95 -43.43
N THR A 277 -24.04 0.93 -44.24
CA THR A 277 -22.68 0.35 -44.41
C THR A 277 -21.97 0.64 -45.76
N GLY A 278 -22.31 1.70 -46.51
CA GLY A 278 -21.94 1.78 -47.95
C GLY A 278 -21.70 3.15 -48.57
N ASN A 279 -20.65 3.86 -48.17
CA ASN A 279 -19.74 4.55 -49.10
C ASN A 279 -18.40 4.68 -48.37
N LYS A 280 -17.37 4.00 -48.90
CA LYS A 280 -16.23 3.54 -48.07
C LYS A 280 -15.07 4.51 -48.12
N ALA A 281 -15.30 5.74 -47.65
CA ALA A 281 -14.19 6.57 -47.21
C ALA A 281 -13.34 5.75 -46.23
N THR A 282 -12.13 5.39 -46.66
CA THR A 282 -11.21 4.61 -45.85
C THR A 282 -10.32 5.56 -45.09
N GLN A 283 -10.46 5.56 -43.77
CA GLN A 283 -9.49 6.14 -42.87
C GLN A 283 -8.36 5.12 -42.72
N THR A 284 -7.25 5.37 -43.42
CA THR A 284 -6.05 4.53 -43.34
C THR A 284 -5.15 5.09 -42.25
N LEU A 285 -4.83 4.30 -41.23
CA LEU A 285 -3.92 4.73 -40.18
C LEU A 285 -2.52 4.97 -40.76
N ALA A 286 -1.86 6.03 -40.30
CA ALA A 286 -0.46 6.33 -40.61
C ALA A 286 0.43 6.41 -39.33
N ALA A 287 -0.17 6.06 -38.19
CA ALA A 287 0.43 5.90 -36.86
C ALA A 287 -0.53 5.05 -36.02
N ASN A 288 -0.05 4.55 -34.87
CA ASN A 288 -0.94 3.93 -33.87
C ASN A 288 -2.04 4.90 -33.46
N LEU A 289 -3.26 4.39 -33.33
CA LEU A 289 -4.42 5.18 -32.91
C LEU A 289 -4.69 4.93 -31.44
N ASP A 290 -4.86 5.99 -30.67
CA ASP A 290 -5.18 5.92 -29.24
C ASP A 290 -6.46 6.72 -28.95
N VAL A 291 -7.39 6.10 -28.22
CA VAL A 291 -8.70 6.66 -27.87
C VAL A 291 -9.01 6.35 -26.41
N ASP A 292 -8.90 7.32 -25.51
CA ASP A 292 -9.11 7.15 -24.06
C ASP A 292 -10.56 6.74 -23.70
N GLY A 293 -11.52 7.10 -24.55
CA GLY A 293 -12.93 6.79 -24.41
C GLY A 293 -13.44 5.92 -25.56
N ASP A 294 -14.73 6.03 -25.86
CA ASP A 294 -15.36 5.18 -26.88
C ASP A 294 -14.79 5.42 -28.30
N LEU A 295 -14.41 4.33 -28.98
CA LEU A 295 -14.17 4.30 -30.41
C LEU A 295 -15.44 3.82 -31.10
N THR A 296 -16.15 4.75 -31.73
CA THR A 296 -17.40 4.47 -32.44
C THR A 296 -17.17 4.50 -33.94
N LEU A 297 -17.43 3.36 -34.59
CA LEU A 297 -17.42 3.23 -36.04
C LEU A 297 -18.87 3.18 -36.52
N THR A 298 -19.42 4.36 -36.80
CA THR A 298 -20.83 4.53 -37.21
C THR A 298 -21.04 4.07 -38.65
N SER A 299 -20.11 4.42 -39.54
CA SER A 299 -20.10 4.06 -40.97
C SER A 299 -18.69 4.28 -41.57
N GLY A 300 -18.45 3.85 -42.81
CA GLY A 300 -17.13 3.98 -43.50
C GLY A 300 -16.17 2.81 -43.27
N ASN A 301 -14.88 3.01 -43.60
CA ASN A 301 -13.83 2.00 -43.42
C ASN A 301 -12.73 2.51 -42.50
N LEU A 302 -12.28 1.67 -41.57
CA LEU A 302 -11.04 1.88 -40.81
C LEU A 302 -10.05 0.78 -41.19
N ASP A 303 -8.93 1.18 -41.79
CA ASP A 303 -7.83 0.29 -42.20
C ASP A 303 -6.57 0.63 -41.38
N VAL A 304 -5.99 -0.36 -40.71
CA VAL A 304 -4.74 -0.17 -39.93
C VAL A 304 -3.47 -0.13 -40.78
N ASP A 305 -3.62 -0.08 -42.11
CA ASP A 305 -2.58 -0.03 -43.12
C ASP A 305 -1.83 -1.35 -43.38
N ALA A 306 -1.59 -1.63 -44.67
CA ALA A 306 -0.94 -2.85 -45.18
C ALA A 306 0.50 -3.01 -44.71
N THR A 307 1.20 -1.89 -44.57
CA THR A 307 2.64 -1.83 -44.36
C THR A 307 2.97 -1.56 -42.91
N GLY A 308 2.22 -0.68 -42.25
CA GLY A 308 2.41 -0.27 -40.87
C GLY A 308 1.79 -1.23 -39.85
N ASN A 309 0.66 -1.88 -40.18
CA ASN A 309 -0.10 -2.72 -39.26
C ASN A 309 -0.31 -2.04 -37.89
N TYR A 310 -0.74 -0.78 -37.93
CA TYR A 310 -0.79 0.09 -36.77
C TYR A 310 -1.74 -0.45 -35.69
N GLY A 311 -1.34 -0.33 -34.43
CA GLY A 311 -2.17 -0.72 -33.29
C GLY A 311 -3.29 0.30 -33.03
N ILE A 312 -4.39 -0.17 -32.41
CA ILE A 312 -5.47 0.68 -31.90
C ILE A 312 -5.62 0.42 -30.41
N ALA A 313 -5.52 1.46 -29.58
CA ALA A 313 -5.86 1.43 -28.16
C ALA A 313 -7.22 2.10 -27.90
N VAL A 314 -8.05 1.49 -27.07
CA VAL A 314 -9.41 1.97 -26.72
C VAL A 314 -9.68 1.81 -25.22
N GLY A 315 -9.92 2.95 -24.55
CA GLY A 315 -10.24 3.03 -23.13
C GLY A 315 -11.74 3.01 -22.83
N GLY A 316 -12.59 3.32 -23.81
CA GLY A 316 -14.06 3.18 -23.75
C GLY A 316 -14.59 1.99 -24.54
N SER A 317 -15.90 1.91 -24.82
CA SER A 317 -16.44 0.78 -25.57
C SER A 317 -15.97 0.78 -27.03
N TRP A 318 -15.76 -0.41 -27.60
CA TRP A 318 -15.61 -0.58 -29.05
C TRP A 318 -16.97 -0.80 -29.66
N VAL A 319 -17.43 0.19 -30.42
CA VAL A 319 -18.78 0.21 -30.97
C VAL A 319 -18.68 0.27 -32.49
N ASN A 320 -18.72 -0.88 -33.16
CA ASN A 320 -18.93 -0.93 -34.60
C ASN A 320 -20.43 -1.05 -34.90
N ASN A 321 -21.03 0.01 -35.44
CA ASN A 321 -22.46 0.04 -35.75
C ASN A 321 -22.76 -0.05 -37.26
N GLY A 322 -21.73 -0.19 -38.12
CA GLY A 322 -21.92 -0.20 -39.57
C GLY A 322 -20.66 0.01 -40.41
N ALA A 323 -19.47 0.05 -39.81
CA ALA A 323 -18.23 0.23 -40.54
C ALA A 323 -17.55 -1.10 -40.90
N VAL A 324 -16.67 -1.07 -41.90
CA VAL A 324 -15.73 -2.17 -42.18
C VAL A 324 -14.40 -1.88 -41.48
N PHE A 325 -14.08 -2.69 -40.49
CA PHE A 325 -12.76 -2.71 -39.88
C PHE A 325 -11.86 -3.70 -40.61
N THR A 326 -10.70 -3.22 -41.08
CA THR A 326 -9.69 -4.04 -41.76
C THR A 326 -8.48 -4.15 -40.85
N PRO A 327 -8.37 -5.21 -40.03
CA PRO A 327 -7.37 -5.30 -38.96
C PRO A 327 -5.98 -5.68 -39.46
N ARG A 328 -5.85 -6.26 -40.66
CA ARG A 328 -4.58 -6.74 -41.22
C ARG A 328 -3.76 -7.54 -40.19
N ALA A 329 -2.52 -7.16 -39.88
CA ALA A 329 -1.78 -7.72 -38.74
C ALA A 329 -1.76 -6.80 -37.50
N GLY A 330 -2.49 -5.68 -37.52
CA GLY A 330 -2.57 -4.75 -36.40
C GLY A 330 -3.37 -5.30 -35.23
N THR A 331 -2.96 -4.94 -34.02
CA THR A 331 -3.57 -5.38 -32.76
C THR A 331 -4.52 -4.33 -32.21
N VAL A 332 -5.67 -4.77 -31.70
CA VAL A 332 -6.59 -3.91 -30.92
C VAL A 332 -6.36 -4.16 -29.44
N THR A 333 -6.02 -3.10 -28.71
CA THR A 333 -5.81 -3.09 -27.26
C THR A 333 -6.99 -2.41 -26.58
N PHE A 334 -7.66 -3.14 -25.70
CA PHE A 334 -8.73 -2.66 -24.83
C PHE A 334 -8.14 -2.34 -23.45
N ASP A 335 -7.80 -1.07 -23.20
CA ASP A 335 -7.04 -0.62 -22.01
C ASP A 335 -7.88 0.14 -20.97
N GLY A 336 -9.18 0.24 -21.20
CA GLY A 336 -10.15 0.84 -20.29
C GLY A 336 -10.21 0.16 -18.93
N THR A 337 -10.17 0.95 -17.87
CA THR A 337 -10.12 0.49 -16.46
C THR A 337 -11.49 0.41 -15.77
N ALA A 338 -12.53 0.97 -16.39
CA ALA A 338 -13.90 0.95 -15.86
C ALA A 338 -14.66 -0.32 -16.26
N ILE A 339 -15.60 -0.76 -15.41
CA ILE A 339 -16.51 -1.87 -15.72
C ILE A 339 -17.59 -1.45 -16.73
N GLY A 340 -18.25 -2.44 -17.36
CA GLY A 340 -19.39 -2.22 -18.25
C GLY A 340 -19.02 -1.81 -19.67
N LYS A 341 -17.77 -2.03 -20.10
CA LYS A 341 -17.36 -1.82 -21.48
C LYS A 341 -17.87 -2.97 -22.34
N THR A 342 -18.21 -2.63 -23.58
CA THR A 342 -18.73 -3.61 -24.53
C THR A 342 -17.84 -3.67 -25.76
N ILE A 343 -17.74 -4.85 -26.35
CA ILE A 343 -17.14 -5.09 -27.66
C ILE A 343 -18.28 -5.47 -28.60
N THR A 344 -18.64 -4.54 -29.47
CA THR A 344 -19.59 -4.76 -30.56
C THR A 344 -18.81 -4.73 -31.88
N ALA A 345 -18.52 -5.90 -32.45
CA ALA A 345 -17.71 -6.08 -33.66
C ALA A 345 -18.53 -6.30 -34.93
N LEU A 346 -19.83 -6.62 -34.82
CA LEU A 346 -20.76 -7.05 -35.85
C LEU A 346 -20.25 -8.22 -36.70
N GLY A 347 -19.68 -9.23 -36.04
CA GLY A 347 -19.08 -10.40 -36.69
C GLY A 347 -17.84 -10.09 -37.54
N ARG A 348 -17.28 -8.87 -37.42
CA ARG A 348 -16.01 -8.51 -38.08
C ARG A 348 -14.84 -9.03 -37.23
N PRO A 349 -13.89 -9.77 -37.81
CA PRO A 349 -12.78 -10.32 -37.06
C PRO A 349 -11.80 -9.24 -36.61
N PHE A 350 -11.15 -9.50 -35.48
CA PHE A 350 -9.90 -8.85 -35.09
C PHE A 350 -8.72 -9.71 -35.55
N SER A 351 -7.55 -9.10 -35.77
CA SER A 351 -6.32 -9.85 -36.08
C SER A 351 -5.62 -10.33 -34.81
N GLY A 352 -5.29 -9.39 -33.92
CA GLY A 352 -4.88 -9.65 -32.55
C GLY A 352 -5.72 -8.81 -31.59
N VAL A 353 -6.03 -9.37 -30.43
CA VAL A 353 -6.77 -8.69 -29.37
C VAL A 353 -5.95 -8.73 -28.10
N THR A 354 -5.73 -7.56 -27.51
CA THR A 354 -5.12 -7.41 -26.19
C THR A 354 -6.14 -6.78 -25.26
N VAL A 355 -6.44 -7.39 -24.11
CA VAL A 355 -7.17 -6.73 -23.02
C VAL A 355 -6.15 -6.32 -21.96
N ASN A 356 -6.02 -5.02 -21.68
CA ASN A 356 -4.96 -4.45 -20.86
C ASN A 356 -5.45 -3.40 -19.85
N GLY A 357 -6.76 -3.32 -19.60
CA GLY A 357 -7.33 -2.37 -18.64
C GLY A 357 -7.49 -2.96 -17.25
N VAL A 358 -6.67 -2.52 -16.28
CA VAL A 358 -6.76 -2.98 -14.89
C VAL A 358 -8.13 -2.63 -14.29
N GLY A 359 -8.84 -3.64 -13.77
CA GLY A 359 -10.21 -3.48 -13.23
C GLY A 359 -11.31 -3.37 -14.29
N GLY A 360 -10.95 -3.23 -15.57
CA GLY A 360 -11.89 -3.15 -16.67
C GLY A 360 -12.59 -4.47 -16.94
N VAL A 361 -13.89 -4.41 -17.30
CA VAL A 361 -14.67 -5.57 -17.73
C VAL A 361 -15.22 -5.30 -19.12
N TRP A 362 -14.81 -6.11 -20.08
CA TRP A 362 -15.18 -6.04 -21.48
C TRP A 362 -16.08 -7.22 -21.83
N SER A 363 -17.36 -6.95 -22.06
CA SER A 363 -18.33 -7.97 -22.42
C SER A 363 -18.55 -8.02 -23.93
N LEU A 364 -18.57 -9.22 -24.51
CA LEU A 364 -19.00 -9.41 -25.89
C LEU A 364 -20.50 -9.11 -26.01
N ALA A 365 -20.87 -8.17 -26.89
CA ALA A 365 -22.25 -7.72 -27.01
C ALA A 365 -23.03 -8.36 -28.17
N ASP A 366 -22.35 -8.88 -29.20
CA ASP A 366 -23.00 -9.38 -30.42
C ASP A 366 -22.74 -10.87 -30.73
N LEU A 367 -23.47 -11.37 -31.76
CA LEU A 367 -23.41 -12.74 -32.25
C LEU A 367 -22.11 -13.01 -33.01
N ALA A 368 -21.12 -13.46 -32.26
CA ALA A 368 -20.11 -14.44 -32.64
C ALA A 368 -18.74 -13.95 -33.13
N ASN A 369 -17.76 -14.63 -32.52
CA ASN A 369 -16.40 -14.90 -32.93
C ASN A 369 -15.47 -13.68 -33.02
N VAL A 370 -14.65 -13.51 -31.97
CA VAL A 370 -13.26 -13.05 -32.15
C VAL A 370 -12.55 -14.08 -33.03
N THR A 371 -12.86 -14.09 -34.33
CA THR A 371 -12.20 -14.96 -35.30
C THR A 371 -10.86 -14.33 -35.56
N ALA A 372 -9.87 -14.62 -34.72
CA ALA A 372 -8.49 -14.35 -35.06
C ALA A 372 -8.22 -15.14 -36.34
N THR A 373 -8.23 -14.46 -37.48
CA THR A 373 -8.03 -15.07 -38.79
C THR A 373 -6.52 -15.01 -39.05
N ALA A 374 -5.79 -15.94 -38.41
CA ALA A 374 -4.35 -16.22 -38.53
C ALA A 374 -3.37 -15.02 -38.54
N THR A 375 -2.72 -14.75 -37.41
CA THR A 375 -1.22 -14.78 -37.25
C THR A 375 -0.69 -14.29 -35.89
N SER A 376 -1.48 -13.63 -35.03
CA SER A 376 -0.93 -12.98 -33.81
C SER A 376 -1.37 -13.65 -32.48
N ALA A 377 -2.32 -13.08 -31.72
CA ALA A 377 -2.67 -13.58 -30.39
C ALA A 377 -4.04 -13.05 -29.89
N LEU A 378 -4.72 -13.83 -29.04
CA LEU A 378 -5.64 -13.30 -28.02
C LEU A 378 -4.87 -13.23 -26.70
N THR A 379 -4.58 -12.02 -26.23
CA THR A 379 -3.79 -11.75 -25.04
C THR A 379 -4.64 -11.02 -24.00
N LEU A 380 -4.87 -11.65 -22.86
CA LEU A 380 -5.51 -11.00 -21.72
C LEU A 380 -4.41 -10.60 -20.73
N SER A 381 -3.88 -9.38 -20.84
CA SER A 381 -2.82 -8.87 -19.97
C SER A 381 -3.37 -8.33 -18.64
N ASN A 382 -4.51 -7.64 -18.66
CA ASN A 382 -5.20 -7.13 -17.48
C ASN A 382 -6.72 -7.11 -17.71
N GLY A 383 -7.52 -7.04 -16.64
CA GLY A 383 -8.97 -6.92 -16.72
C GLY A 383 -9.71 -8.23 -17.02
N VAL A 384 -10.97 -8.13 -17.43
CA VAL A 384 -11.84 -9.28 -17.72
C VAL A 384 -12.36 -9.22 -19.14
N LEU A 385 -12.18 -10.30 -19.90
CA LEU A 385 -12.95 -10.57 -21.11
C LEU A 385 -14.12 -11.48 -20.76
N ALA A 386 -15.34 -10.94 -20.76
CA ALA A 386 -16.55 -11.71 -20.51
C ALA A 386 -17.21 -12.14 -21.83
N LEU A 387 -17.36 -13.44 -22.02
CA LEU A 387 -18.02 -14.01 -23.20
C LEU A 387 -19.53 -13.78 -23.19
N ALA A 388 -20.14 -13.60 -22.01
CA ALA A 388 -21.56 -13.28 -21.84
C ALA A 388 -22.50 -14.19 -22.64
N GLY A 389 -22.25 -15.50 -22.61
CA GLY A 389 -23.04 -16.50 -23.34
C GLY A 389 -22.73 -16.62 -24.83
N LYS A 390 -21.67 -15.96 -25.33
CA LYS A 390 -21.25 -16.00 -26.75
C LYS A 390 -20.08 -16.97 -26.96
N ASN A 391 -20.07 -17.64 -28.11
CA ASN A 391 -19.00 -18.57 -28.47
C ASN A 391 -17.71 -17.83 -28.86
N LEU A 392 -16.56 -18.45 -28.56
CA LEU A 392 -15.22 -17.95 -28.91
C LEU A 392 -14.53 -18.94 -29.87
N THR A 393 -14.05 -18.44 -31.01
CA THR A 393 -13.38 -19.26 -32.04
C THR A 393 -12.04 -18.66 -32.40
N LEU A 394 -10.94 -19.28 -32.01
CA LEU A 394 -9.59 -18.87 -32.40
C LEU A 394 -9.11 -19.72 -33.60
N THR A 395 -8.68 -19.08 -34.70
CA THR A 395 -8.20 -19.80 -35.90
C THR A 395 -6.72 -19.55 -36.10
N GLY A 396 -5.88 -20.44 -35.55
CA GLY A 396 -4.42 -20.35 -35.71
C GLY A 396 -3.76 -19.19 -34.93
N ALA A 397 -4.38 -18.76 -33.82
CA ALA A 397 -3.85 -17.73 -32.93
C ALA A 397 -3.35 -18.34 -31.61
N THR A 398 -2.36 -17.71 -30.98
CA THR A 398 -1.97 -18.05 -29.61
C THR A 398 -3.00 -17.48 -28.63
N PHE A 399 -3.32 -18.26 -27.60
CA PHE A 399 -4.12 -17.79 -26.47
C PHE A 399 -3.18 -17.60 -25.30
N SER A 400 -3.12 -16.37 -24.77
CA SER A 400 -2.41 -16.04 -23.54
C SER A 400 -3.38 -15.32 -22.61
N ASN A 401 -3.52 -15.83 -21.40
CA ASN A 401 -4.41 -15.32 -20.39
C ASN A 401 -3.61 -15.03 -19.14
N GLN A 402 -3.16 -13.81 -18.93
CA GLN A 402 -2.59 -13.34 -17.66
C GLN A 402 -3.66 -12.70 -16.73
N ALA A 403 -4.89 -12.57 -17.22
CA ALA A 403 -6.00 -11.89 -16.55
C ALA A 403 -7.20 -12.83 -16.37
N THR A 404 -8.44 -12.42 -16.72
CA THR A 404 -9.63 -13.27 -16.57
C THR A 404 -10.41 -13.44 -17.87
N LEU A 405 -10.67 -14.70 -18.24
CA LEU A 405 -11.70 -15.08 -19.20
C LEU A 405 -12.96 -15.52 -18.44
N ARG A 406 -14.10 -14.85 -18.63
CA ARG A 406 -15.36 -15.12 -17.92
C ARG A 406 -16.41 -15.74 -18.84
N LEU A 407 -17.07 -16.80 -18.37
CA LEU A 407 -18.06 -17.62 -19.07
C LEU A 407 -19.32 -17.82 -18.21
N GLN A 408 -20.45 -18.08 -18.85
CA GLN A 408 -21.68 -18.53 -18.19
C GLN A 408 -21.70 -20.06 -18.00
N GLY A 409 -20.97 -20.80 -18.84
CA GLY A 409 -20.77 -22.25 -18.75
C GLY A 409 -21.34 -23.05 -19.93
N GLY A 410 -22.24 -22.46 -20.72
CA GLY A 410 -22.80 -23.07 -21.94
C GLY A 410 -22.02 -22.75 -23.22
N GLU A 411 -21.02 -21.87 -23.16
CA GLU A 411 -20.29 -21.40 -24.33
C GLU A 411 -19.41 -22.48 -24.97
N THR A 412 -19.42 -22.52 -26.30
CA THR A 412 -18.47 -23.31 -27.07
C THR A 412 -17.25 -22.47 -27.39
N ILE A 413 -16.09 -22.91 -26.89
CA ILE A 413 -14.79 -22.37 -27.26
C ILE A 413 -14.08 -23.33 -28.24
N THR A 414 -13.43 -22.83 -29.29
CA THR A 414 -12.72 -23.68 -30.27
C THR A 414 -11.38 -23.09 -30.67
N GLY A 415 -10.45 -23.98 -31.03
CA GLY A 415 -9.14 -23.60 -31.60
C GLY A 415 -8.15 -22.93 -30.64
N ILE A 416 -8.31 -23.18 -29.34
CA ILE A 416 -7.38 -22.71 -28.31
C ILE A 416 -6.30 -23.76 -28.05
N THR A 417 -5.05 -23.31 -27.90
CA THR A 417 -4.03 -24.06 -27.16
C THR A 417 -4.07 -23.50 -25.74
N GLN A 418 -4.22 -24.35 -24.73
CA GLN A 418 -4.41 -23.83 -23.38
C GLN A 418 -3.21 -23.05 -22.88
N ASP A 419 -3.51 -21.89 -22.29
CA ASP A 419 -2.59 -21.20 -21.40
C ASP A 419 -2.63 -21.95 -20.05
N ILE A 420 -1.47 -22.52 -19.70
CA ILE A 420 -1.28 -23.34 -18.51
C ILE A 420 -0.36 -22.66 -17.48
N ASP A 421 0.05 -21.42 -17.72
CA ASP A 421 1.03 -20.72 -16.88
C ASP A 421 0.49 -19.45 -16.20
N SER A 422 -0.67 -18.94 -16.64
CA SER A 422 -1.24 -17.71 -16.08
C SER A 422 -2.77 -17.59 -16.21
N GLY A 423 -3.33 -16.62 -15.48
CA GLY A 423 -4.72 -16.15 -15.60
C GLY A 423 -5.82 -17.06 -15.03
N THR A 424 -7.05 -16.59 -15.13
CA THR A 424 -8.25 -17.18 -14.51
C THR A 424 -9.32 -17.45 -15.54
N TRP A 425 -9.96 -18.60 -15.41
CA TRP A 425 -11.23 -18.95 -16.05
C TRP A 425 -12.33 -18.82 -15.00
N GLU A 426 -13.27 -17.91 -15.20
CA GLU A 426 -14.37 -17.64 -14.27
C GLU A 426 -15.71 -18.10 -14.85
N TYR A 427 -16.43 -18.95 -14.13
CA TYR A 427 -17.78 -19.42 -14.46
C TYR A 427 -18.81 -18.72 -13.58
N VAL A 428 -19.76 -17.99 -14.18
CA VAL A 428 -20.73 -17.14 -13.46
C VAL A 428 -22.20 -17.56 -13.63
N GLY A 429 -22.49 -18.66 -14.32
CA GLY A 429 -23.86 -19.08 -14.62
C GLY A 429 -24.56 -18.17 -15.64
N ASN A 430 -25.70 -18.61 -16.15
CA ASN A 430 -26.44 -17.85 -17.16
C ASN A 430 -27.44 -16.82 -16.56
N GLY A 431 -27.70 -16.92 -15.26
CA GLY A 431 -28.63 -16.05 -14.53
C GLY A 431 -30.09 -16.20 -14.96
N ASP A 432 -30.44 -17.31 -15.61
CA ASP A 432 -31.82 -17.62 -15.94
C ASP A 432 -32.59 -18.15 -14.72
N ALA A 433 -33.90 -18.38 -14.88
CA ALA A 433 -34.76 -18.81 -13.78
C ALA A 433 -34.69 -20.33 -13.48
N ALA A 434 -33.85 -21.09 -14.17
CA ALA A 434 -33.76 -22.55 -14.09
C ALA A 434 -32.36 -22.98 -13.66
N ALA A 435 -32.24 -23.65 -12.50
CA ALA A 435 -30.97 -24.24 -12.10
C ALA A 435 -30.59 -25.39 -13.04
N GLN A 436 -29.42 -25.31 -13.67
CA GLN A 436 -28.89 -26.31 -14.58
C GLN A 436 -27.69 -27.03 -13.98
N THR A 437 -27.34 -28.19 -14.55
CA THR A 437 -26.04 -28.81 -14.31
C THR A 437 -25.22 -28.66 -15.58
N LEU A 438 -24.23 -27.77 -15.54
CA LEU A 438 -23.35 -27.45 -16.64
C LEU A 438 -22.05 -28.24 -16.49
N THR A 439 -21.59 -28.83 -17.59
CA THR A 439 -20.31 -29.57 -17.57
C THR A 439 -19.17 -28.58 -17.75
N ILE A 440 -18.25 -28.52 -16.77
CA ILE A 440 -17.03 -27.74 -16.90
C ILE A 440 -16.23 -28.30 -18.08
N ARG A 441 -15.70 -27.40 -18.89
CA ARG A 441 -14.95 -27.76 -20.09
C ARG A 441 -13.70 -28.57 -19.73
N ASP A 442 -13.49 -29.66 -20.45
CA ASP A 442 -12.22 -30.37 -20.54
C ASP A 442 -11.38 -29.74 -21.66
N CYS A 443 -10.17 -29.30 -21.33
CA CYS A 443 -9.25 -28.66 -22.27
C CYS A 443 -7.99 -29.49 -22.55
N GLY A 444 -7.98 -30.77 -22.15
CA GLY A 444 -6.94 -31.74 -22.46
C GLY A 444 -6.19 -32.22 -21.21
N VAL A 445 -4.86 -32.09 -21.21
CA VAL A 445 -4.01 -32.60 -20.11
C VAL A 445 -4.05 -31.69 -18.88
N THR A 446 -3.95 -30.37 -19.11
CA THR A 446 -4.12 -29.33 -18.12
C THR A 446 -5.28 -28.46 -18.58
N ASP A 447 -6.34 -28.42 -17.80
CA ASP A 447 -7.58 -27.77 -18.18
C ASP A 447 -7.52 -26.26 -17.98
N TYR A 448 -6.92 -25.82 -16.87
CA TYR A 448 -6.91 -24.42 -16.44
C TYR A 448 -5.59 -24.08 -15.76
N PHE A 449 -5.17 -22.81 -15.82
CA PHE A 449 -4.24 -22.28 -14.81
C PHE A 449 -5.00 -21.97 -13.52
N ASN A 450 -5.83 -20.92 -13.45
CA ASN A 450 -6.79 -20.77 -12.35
C ASN A 450 -8.24 -21.02 -12.83
N LEU A 451 -9.04 -21.69 -12.00
CA LEU A 451 -10.46 -21.92 -12.20
C LEU A 451 -11.25 -21.28 -11.04
N LEU A 452 -12.25 -20.47 -11.38
CA LEU A 452 -13.12 -19.77 -10.43
C LEU A 452 -14.60 -20.09 -10.74
N ILE A 453 -15.32 -20.60 -9.76
CA ILE A 453 -16.78 -20.80 -9.79
C ILE A 453 -17.41 -19.69 -8.96
N ASN A 454 -18.11 -18.77 -9.62
CA ASN A 454 -18.61 -17.53 -9.04
C ASN A 454 -20.01 -17.19 -9.57
N ASP A 455 -20.89 -18.19 -9.62
CA ASP A 455 -22.30 -17.96 -9.96
C ASP A 455 -23.04 -17.39 -8.75
N ALA A 456 -23.20 -16.06 -8.74
CA ALA A 456 -23.87 -15.31 -7.69
C ALA A 456 -25.32 -14.98 -8.05
N ASN A 457 -25.90 -15.63 -9.07
CA ASN A 457 -27.29 -15.42 -9.46
C ASN A 457 -28.25 -15.94 -8.39
N VAL A 458 -29.51 -15.47 -8.44
CA VAL A 458 -30.58 -15.89 -7.50
C VAL A 458 -30.86 -17.38 -7.63
N THR A 459 -30.89 -17.87 -8.87
CA THR A 459 -30.94 -19.29 -9.20
C THR A 459 -29.55 -19.68 -9.68
N GLN A 460 -28.93 -20.62 -8.97
CA GLN A 460 -27.54 -20.97 -9.20
C GLN A 460 -27.42 -22.30 -9.95
N ASP A 461 -26.48 -22.37 -10.89
CA ASP A 461 -26.14 -23.54 -11.69
C ASP A 461 -25.08 -24.41 -11.01
N THR A 462 -25.17 -25.73 -11.15
CA THR A 462 -24.14 -26.67 -10.71
C THR A 462 -23.11 -26.89 -11.81
N PHE A 463 -21.83 -26.70 -11.49
CA PHE A 463 -20.72 -26.94 -12.41
C PHE A 463 -20.10 -28.30 -12.12
N ALA A 464 -20.46 -29.29 -12.94
CA ALA A 464 -20.05 -30.68 -12.79
C ALA A 464 -18.81 -31.00 -13.63
N VAL A 465 -17.91 -31.78 -13.04
CA VAL A 465 -16.70 -32.26 -13.71
C VAL A 465 -17.03 -33.50 -14.55
N GLY A 466 -16.84 -33.42 -15.87
CA GLY A 466 -17.16 -34.50 -16.81
C GLY A 466 -16.07 -35.58 -16.97
N ALA A 467 -14.81 -35.20 -16.77
CA ALA A 467 -13.62 -36.07 -16.83
C ALA A 467 -12.60 -35.61 -15.78
N GLY A 468 -11.51 -36.35 -15.55
CA GLY A 468 -10.47 -35.93 -14.60
C GLY A 468 -9.99 -34.50 -14.91
N LEU A 469 -9.95 -33.62 -13.90
CA LEU A 469 -9.65 -32.20 -14.07
C LEU A 469 -8.30 -31.85 -13.48
N THR A 470 -7.46 -31.16 -14.25
CA THR A 470 -6.15 -30.64 -13.82
C THR A 470 -6.11 -29.12 -13.92
N CYS A 471 -5.98 -28.46 -12.78
CA CYS A 471 -5.74 -27.03 -12.65
C CYS A 471 -4.25 -26.82 -12.29
N ALA A 472 -3.47 -26.07 -13.07
CA ALA A 472 -2.06 -25.83 -12.78
C ALA A 472 -1.83 -24.80 -11.66
N GLY A 473 -2.73 -23.84 -11.52
CA GLY A 473 -2.87 -22.90 -10.41
C GLY A 473 -4.05 -23.29 -9.53
N SER A 474 -4.89 -22.33 -9.14
CA SER A 474 -5.89 -22.47 -8.08
C SER A 474 -7.29 -22.82 -8.56
N LEU A 475 -8.07 -23.53 -7.73
CA LEU A 475 -9.51 -23.77 -7.89
C LEU A 475 -10.28 -23.04 -6.79
N ASN A 476 -11.03 -22.00 -7.14
CA ASN A 476 -11.81 -21.21 -6.20
C ASN A 476 -13.31 -21.42 -6.44
N VAL A 477 -14.07 -21.70 -5.38
CA VAL A 477 -15.54 -21.85 -5.40
C VAL A 477 -16.11 -20.78 -4.48
N THR A 478 -16.44 -19.63 -5.03
CA THR A 478 -16.92 -18.47 -4.26
C THR A 478 -18.44 -18.45 -4.11
N SER A 479 -19.16 -18.95 -5.11
CA SER A 479 -20.61 -19.10 -5.08
C SER A 479 -21.09 -20.24 -5.99
N SER A 480 -22.18 -20.89 -5.61
CA SER A 480 -22.74 -22.10 -6.24
C SER A 480 -21.93 -23.40 -6.03
N THR A 481 -22.35 -24.47 -6.69
CA THR A 481 -21.89 -25.84 -6.52
C THR A 481 -20.85 -26.23 -7.58
N PHE A 482 -19.65 -26.56 -7.13
CA PHE A 482 -18.69 -27.37 -7.88
C PHE A 482 -18.87 -28.85 -7.53
N SER A 483 -19.12 -29.69 -8.53
CA SER A 483 -19.35 -31.12 -8.33
C SER A 483 -18.26 -31.99 -8.94
N GLN A 484 -17.44 -32.60 -8.07
CA GLN A 484 -16.34 -33.47 -8.46
C GLN A 484 -16.82 -34.79 -9.09
N GLY A 485 -17.91 -35.35 -8.58
CA GLY A 485 -18.37 -36.68 -8.98
C GLY A 485 -17.33 -37.78 -8.69
N ALA A 486 -17.20 -38.74 -9.60
CA ALA A 486 -16.25 -39.85 -9.48
C ALA A 486 -14.86 -39.54 -10.10
N ASN A 487 -14.60 -38.28 -10.46
CA ASN A 487 -13.41 -37.88 -11.19
C ASN A 487 -12.29 -37.40 -10.25
N ALA A 488 -11.04 -37.72 -10.59
CA ALA A 488 -9.88 -37.19 -9.88
C ALA A 488 -9.69 -35.71 -10.23
N ILE A 489 -9.36 -34.90 -9.22
CA ILE A 489 -9.05 -33.48 -9.39
C ILE A 489 -7.62 -33.25 -8.93
N SER A 490 -6.80 -32.64 -9.77
CA SER A 490 -5.44 -32.20 -9.44
C SER A 490 -5.37 -30.67 -9.53
N VAL A 491 -4.90 -30.02 -8.48
CA VAL A 491 -4.78 -28.56 -8.38
C VAL A 491 -3.34 -28.24 -7.98
N GLY A 492 -2.59 -27.57 -8.86
CA GLY A 492 -1.20 -27.20 -8.64
C GLY A 492 -1.03 -26.03 -7.65
N GLY A 493 -2.04 -25.17 -7.56
CA GLY A 493 -2.17 -24.08 -6.59
C GLY A 493 -3.19 -24.40 -5.49
N ASP A 494 -3.91 -23.38 -5.04
CA ASP A 494 -4.80 -23.46 -3.87
C ASP A 494 -6.22 -23.90 -4.23
N VAL A 495 -6.93 -24.56 -3.32
CA VAL A 495 -8.38 -24.77 -3.41
C VAL A 495 -9.07 -23.88 -2.39
N THR A 496 -9.98 -23.00 -2.82
CA THR A 496 -10.77 -22.14 -1.92
C THR A 496 -12.26 -22.43 -2.02
N VAL A 497 -12.96 -22.50 -0.87
CA VAL A 497 -14.43 -22.51 -0.78
C VAL A 497 -14.90 -21.36 0.09
N ALA A 498 -15.59 -20.39 -0.51
CA ALA A 498 -16.07 -19.18 0.19
C ALA A 498 -17.52 -19.31 0.66
N THR A 499 -18.06 -18.24 1.26
CA THR A 499 -19.34 -18.22 1.99
C THR A 499 -20.53 -18.83 1.26
N ALA A 500 -20.66 -18.60 -0.04
CA ALA A 500 -21.75 -19.14 -0.86
C ALA A 500 -21.33 -20.36 -1.70
N GLY A 501 -20.07 -20.79 -1.61
CA GLY A 501 -19.53 -21.90 -2.37
C GLY A 501 -19.92 -23.26 -1.78
N ILE A 502 -20.19 -24.22 -2.65
CA ILE A 502 -20.48 -25.61 -2.29
C ILE A 502 -19.53 -26.51 -3.08
N TYR A 503 -18.68 -27.26 -2.39
CA TYR A 503 -17.86 -28.31 -2.98
C TYR A 503 -18.42 -29.68 -2.60
N THR A 504 -18.78 -30.48 -3.61
CA THR A 504 -19.26 -31.86 -3.41
C THR A 504 -18.21 -32.85 -3.89
N GLY A 505 -17.49 -33.46 -2.93
CA GLY A 505 -16.53 -34.53 -3.19
C GLY A 505 -17.18 -35.89 -3.43
N GLY A 506 -16.47 -36.77 -4.15
CA GLY A 506 -16.90 -38.15 -4.40
C GLY A 506 -15.81 -39.18 -4.06
N ALA A 507 -15.86 -40.35 -4.73
CA ALA A 507 -15.01 -41.51 -4.40
C ALA A 507 -13.56 -41.43 -4.90
N ALA A 508 -13.17 -40.30 -5.51
CA ALA A 508 -11.85 -40.10 -6.11
C ALA A 508 -10.97 -39.14 -5.30
N THR A 509 -9.71 -38.98 -5.70
CA THR A 509 -8.77 -38.09 -5.01
C THR A 509 -8.98 -36.63 -5.41
N LEU A 510 -8.94 -35.73 -4.43
CA LEU A 510 -8.63 -34.31 -4.60
C LEU A 510 -7.17 -34.08 -4.19
N ALA A 511 -6.30 -33.86 -5.17
CA ALA A 511 -4.89 -33.58 -4.96
C ALA A 511 -4.61 -32.09 -5.09
N ILE A 512 -4.07 -31.47 -4.04
CA ILE A 512 -3.80 -30.05 -3.94
C ILE A 512 -2.30 -29.88 -3.66
N THR A 513 -1.56 -29.28 -4.57
CA THR A 513 -0.14 -28.94 -4.40
C THR A 513 0.04 -27.61 -3.67
N GLY A 514 -0.92 -26.68 -3.77
CA GLY A 514 -1.06 -25.54 -2.87
C GLY A 514 -1.86 -25.87 -1.61
N GLY A 515 -2.46 -24.86 -0.99
CA GLY A 515 -3.27 -24.94 0.21
C GLY A 515 -4.76 -25.15 -0.05
N PHE A 516 -5.47 -25.68 0.95
CA PHE A 516 -6.92 -25.71 1.03
C PHE A 516 -7.41 -24.58 1.94
N THR A 517 -8.38 -23.79 1.51
CA THR A 517 -9.02 -22.74 2.32
C THR A 517 -10.53 -22.83 2.22
N GLN A 518 -11.21 -22.96 3.37
CA GLN A 518 -12.65 -22.85 3.49
C GLN A 518 -12.97 -21.63 4.34
N SER A 519 -13.34 -20.52 3.69
CA SER A 519 -13.74 -19.28 4.34
C SER A 519 -15.24 -19.18 4.62
N GLY A 520 -16.02 -20.17 4.19
CA GLY A 520 -17.43 -20.34 4.48
C GLY A 520 -18.03 -21.51 3.71
N GLY A 521 -19.31 -21.43 3.34
CA GLY A 521 -19.92 -22.40 2.43
C GLY A 521 -19.98 -23.83 2.97
N THR A 522 -20.09 -24.81 2.07
CA THR A 522 -20.11 -26.24 2.41
C THR A 522 -19.03 -26.99 1.65
N PHE A 523 -18.19 -27.73 2.37
CA PHE A 523 -17.21 -28.64 1.78
C PHE A 523 -17.50 -30.08 2.25
N THR A 524 -17.92 -30.93 1.32
CA THR A 524 -18.01 -32.38 1.56
C THR A 524 -16.74 -33.03 1.06
N ALA A 525 -15.93 -33.56 1.97
CA ALA A 525 -14.63 -34.13 1.63
C ALA A 525 -14.77 -35.41 0.79
N PRO A 526 -14.01 -35.56 -0.31
CA PRO A 526 -13.91 -36.82 -1.04
C PRO A 526 -13.18 -37.90 -0.22
N ASP A 527 -13.11 -39.12 -0.75
CA ASP A 527 -12.45 -40.26 -0.09
C ASP A 527 -10.99 -39.98 0.28
N LEU A 528 -10.27 -39.24 -0.57
CA LEU A 528 -8.91 -38.80 -0.29
C LEU A 528 -8.72 -37.33 -0.67
N VAL A 529 -8.27 -36.54 0.29
CA VAL A 529 -7.76 -35.19 0.07
C VAL A 529 -6.27 -35.21 0.41
N THR A 530 -5.41 -34.87 -0.57
CA THR A 530 -3.98 -34.63 -0.29
C THR A 530 -3.69 -33.16 -0.46
N VAL A 531 -3.09 -32.52 0.54
CA VAL A 531 -2.76 -31.08 0.53
C VAL A 531 -1.28 -30.92 0.81
N ALA A 532 -0.54 -30.25 -0.07
CA ALA A 532 0.87 -29.95 0.13
C ALA A 532 1.10 -28.54 0.71
N GLY A 533 0.17 -27.62 0.55
CA GLY A 533 0.12 -26.33 1.27
C GLY A 533 -0.68 -26.41 2.58
N ASN A 534 -1.13 -25.27 3.08
CA ASN A 534 -1.85 -25.19 4.36
C ASN A 534 -3.31 -25.65 4.22
N PHE A 535 -3.92 -26.13 5.31
CA PHE A 535 -5.34 -26.46 5.40
C PHE A 535 -6.04 -25.44 6.31
N ALA A 536 -6.88 -24.57 5.78
CA ALA A 536 -7.54 -23.51 6.53
C ALA A 536 -9.05 -23.69 6.48
N ARG A 537 -9.74 -23.69 7.62
CA ARG A 537 -11.20 -23.64 7.71
C ARG A 537 -11.62 -22.54 8.68
N THR A 538 -11.84 -21.33 8.18
CA THR A 538 -12.20 -20.19 9.05
C THR A 538 -13.70 -20.09 9.32
N ALA A 539 -14.57 -20.61 8.44
CA ALA A 539 -16.01 -20.73 8.66
C ALA A 539 -16.63 -21.83 7.77
N GLY A 540 -17.95 -21.97 7.83
CA GLY A 540 -18.72 -22.89 6.98
C GLY A 540 -18.90 -24.29 7.56
N THR A 541 -19.52 -25.16 6.76
CA THR A 541 -19.78 -26.56 7.09
C THR A 541 -18.75 -27.44 6.41
N PHE A 542 -17.97 -28.20 7.19
CA PHE A 542 -17.12 -29.26 6.65
C PHE A 542 -17.72 -30.61 7.03
N THR A 543 -18.02 -31.43 6.03
CA THR A 543 -18.55 -32.76 6.22
C THR A 543 -17.46 -33.78 5.87
N PRO A 544 -16.88 -34.49 6.85
CA PRO A 544 -15.90 -35.51 6.55
C PRO A 544 -16.60 -36.70 5.88
N GLY A 545 -16.20 -37.02 4.64
CA GLY A 545 -16.73 -38.16 3.88
C GLY A 545 -16.68 -39.48 4.67
N ALA A 546 -17.48 -40.47 4.27
CA ALA A 546 -17.58 -41.74 4.99
C ALA A 546 -16.21 -42.44 5.12
N ALA A 547 -15.43 -42.47 4.04
CA ALA A 547 -14.06 -42.97 3.99
C ALA A 547 -12.99 -41.86 4.03
N GLY A 548 -13.39 -40.59 4.20
CA GLY A 548 -12.55 -39.42 3.94
C GLY A 548 -11.25 -39.39 4.75
N ARG A 549 -10.11 -39.34 4.06
CA ARG A 549 -8.80 -39.10 4.66
C ARG A 549 -8.21 -37.79 4.17
N VAL A 550 -7.80 -36.93 5.10
CA VAL A 550 -6.98 -35.75 4.80
C VAL A 550 -5.51 -36.09 5.07
N THR A 551 -4.69 -36.03 4.02
CA THR A 551 -3.24 -36.24 4.10
C THR A 551 -2.52 -34.93 3.81
N LEU A 552 -1.79 -34.45 4.79
CA LEU A 552 -0.91 -33.30 4.64
C LEU A 552 0.46 -33.83 4.17
N ASN A 553 0.77 -33.67 2.88
CA ASN A 553 1.95 -34.24 2.21
C ASN A 553 3.01 -33.20 1.82
N GLY A 554 2.87 -31.98 2.30
CA GLY A 554 3.77 -30.87 2.07
C GLY A 554 5.03 -30.86 2.90
N THR A 555 5.72 -29.72 2.91
CA THR A 555 6.83 -29.44 3.82
C THR A 555 6.28 -29.03 5.19
N ASP A 556 6.44 -27.76 5.56
CA ASP A 556 5.84 -27.16 6.74
C ASP A 556 4.43 -26.72 6.35
N GLN A 557 3.44 -27.07 7.18
CA GLN A 557 2.03 -26.87 6.87
C GLN A 557 1.29 -26.32 8.08
N GLN A 558 0.18 -25.63 7.85
CA GLN A 558 -0.68 -25.11 8.89
C GLN A 558 -2.09 -25.69 8.76
N ILE A 559 -2.73 -26.04 9.87
CA ILE A 559 -4.17 -26.29 10.00
C ILE A 559 -4.80 -25.08 10.70
N SER A 560 -5.81 -24.42 10.12
CA SER A 560 -6.52 -23.32 10.79
C SER A 560 -8.01 -23.56 10.98
N GLY A 561 -8.54 -22.99 12.07
CA GLY A 561 -9.92 -23.08 12.53
C GLY A 561 -10.34 -24.48 12.99
N THR A 562 -11.40 -24.56 13.78
CA THR A 562 -11.87 -25.82 14.38
C THR A 562 -12.36 -26.74 13.28
N THR A 563 -11.92 -28.00 13.19
CA THR A 563 -12.38 -28.96 12.15
C THR A 563 -12.61 -30.36 12.72
N THR A 564 -13.59 -31.08 12.19
CA THR A 564 -13.81 -32.51 12.47
C THR A 564 -13.34 -33.32 11.26
N PHE A 565 -12.24 -34.05 11.43
CA PHE A 565 -11.72 -34.98 10.43
C PHE A 565 -12.22 -36.40 10.72
N ARG A 566 -12.45 -37.19 9.65
CA ARG A 566 -12.59 -38.65 9.80
C ARG A 566 -11.23 -39.28 10.05
N HIS A 567 -10.28 -39.08 9.14
CA HIS A 567 -8.87 -39.44 9.32
C HIS A 567 -7.96 -38.26 9.00
N LEU A 568 -6.91 -38.05 9.81
CA LEU A 568 -5.90 -37.02 9.60
C LEU A 568 -4.50 -37.64 9.62
N ARG A 569 -3.71 -37.36 8.57
CA ARG A 569 -2.37 -37.92 8.40
C ARG A 569 -1.33 -36.85 8.04
N LYS A 570 -0.19 -36.87 8.74
CA LYS A 570 1.05 -36.17 8.38
C LYS A 570 2.24 -37.05 8.75
N ILE A 571 2.99 -37.49 7.74
CA ILE A 571 4.21 -38.27 7.92
C ILE A 571 5.33 -37.56 7.19
N VAL A 572 6.47 -37.37 7.86
CA VAL A 572 7.63 -36.67 7.30
C VAL A 572 8.91 -37.47 7.46
N THR A 573 9.75 -37.43 6.42
CA THR A 573 11.06 -38.11 6.38
C THR A 573 12.23 -37.18 6.72
N VAL A 574 11.96 -35.88 6.91
CA VAL A 574 12.88 -34.85 7.40
C VAL A 574 12.13 -33.96 8.40
N ALA A 575 12.85 -33.21 9.24
CA ALA A 575 12.21 -32.33 10.23
C ALA A 575 11.31 -31.31 9.53
N ARG A 576 10.07 -31.19 10.00
CA ARG A 576 9.03 -30.28 9.48
C ARG A 576 8.15 -29.77 10.62
N THR A 577 7.39 -28.73 10.35
CA THR A 577 6.43 -28.14 11.29
C THR A 577 5.00 -28.27 10.77
N LEU A 578 4.10 -28.74 11.63
CA LEU A 578 2.66 -28.68 11.48
C LEU A 578 2.09 -27.68 12.49
N THR A 579 1.71 -26.51 12.02
CA THR A 579 1.18 -25.41 12.84
C THR A 579 -0.34 -25.53 12.94
N PHE A 580 -0.94 -25.30 14.11
CA PHE A 580 -2.38 -25.34 14.35
C PHE A 580 -2.87 -23.96 14.78
N ALA A 581 -4.03 -23.51 14.29
CA ALA A 581 -4.57 -22.22 14.71
C ALA A 581 -4.82 -22.17 16.22
N ALA A 582 -4.28 -21.13 16.87
CA ALA A 582 -4.53 -20.83 18.27
C ALA A 582 -6.03 -20.84 18.61
N GLY A 583 -6.40 -21.48 19.73
CA GLY A 583 -7.78 -21.58 20.21
C GLY A 583 -8.69 -22.49 19.37
N SER A 584 -8.20 -23.05 18.26
CA SER A 584 -8.98 -23.99 17.44
C SER A 584 -8.93 -25.41 17.99
N ARG A 585 -10.02 -26.16 17.81
CA ARG A 585 -10.10 -27.58 18.16
C ARG A 585 -10.09 -28.46 16.92
N GLN A 586 -9.20 -29.43 16.87
CA GLN A 586 -9.24 -30.49 15.85
C GLN A 586 -9.80 -31.77 16.46
N THR A 587 -10.96 -32.22 15.97
CA THR A 587 -11.53 -33.52 16.37
C THR A 587 -11.20 -34.55 15.31
N VAL A 588 -10.63 -35.69 15.70
CA VAL A 588 -10.32 -36.80 14.78
C VAL A 588 -11.09 -38.03 15.20
N LEU A 589 -12.09 -38.38 14.39
CA LEU A 589 -13.04 -39.47 14.70
C LEU A 589 -12.40 -40.85 14.58
N GLY A 590 -11.53 -41.05 13.60
CA GLY A 590 -10.80 -42.29 13.32
C GLY A 590 -9.30 -42.17 13.65
N GLU A 591 -8.45 -42.70 12.77
CA GLU A 591 -7.00 -42.62 12.89
C GLU A 591 -6.46 -41.18 12.86
N LEU A 592 -5.69 -40.82 13.90
CA LEU A 592 -4.75 -39.69 13.91
C LEU A 592 -3.34 -40.24 13.74
N ASN A 593 -2.71 -39.96 12.60
CA ASN A 593 -1.37 -40.44 12.24
C ASN A 593 -0.41 -39.26 12.05
N LEU A 594 0.49 -39.06 13.02
CA LEU A 594 1.49 -37.98 13.05
C LEU A 594 2.87 -38.57 13.34
N GLU A 595 3.73 -38.66 12.32
CA GLU A 595 5.02 -39.32 12.43
C GLU A 595 6.17 -38.43 11.94
N GLY A 596 7.16 -38.22 12.81
CA GLY A 596 8.42 -37.54 12.48
C GLY A 596 9.56 -38.49 12.08
N PRO A 597 10.69 -37.95 11.58
CA PRO A 597 11.71 -38.76 10.92
C PRO A 597 12.59 -39.55 11.89
N ALA A 598 13.05 -38.97 13.01
CA ALA A 598 13.90 -39.64 14.00
C ALA A 598 13.63 -39.12 15.43
N ALA A 599 14.19 -39.75 16.46
CA ALA A 599 14.01 -39.31 17.86
C ALA A 599 14.78 -38.02 18.23
N THR A 600 15.71 -37.56 17.37
CA THR A 600 16.48 -36.33 17.57
C THR A 600 16.08 -35.20 16.62
N THR A 601 15.24 -35.52 15.62
CA THR A 601 14.70 -34.57 14.63
C THR A 601 13.22 -34.90 14.47
N HIS A 602 12.35 -34.00 14.93
CA HIS A 602 10.94 -34.28 15.12
C HIS A 602 10.06 -33.67 14.02
N LEU A 603 8.81 -34.15 13.92
CA LEU A 603 7.71 -33.35 13.37
C LEU A 603 7.24 -32.39 14.47
N THR A 604 7.49 -31.09 14.32
CA THR A 604 7.03 -30.07 15.27
C THR A 604 5.54 -29.84 15.12
N LEU A 605 4.76 -29.93 16.20
CA LEU A 605 3.36 -29.54 16.29
C LEU A 605 3.28 -28.25 17.11
N ALA A 606 2.94 -27.13 16.46
CA ALA A 606 3.04 -25.80 17.06
C ALA A 606 1.73 -25.02 16.98
N SER A 607 1.52 -24.05 17.89
CA SER A 607 0.42 -23.07 17.76
C SER A 607 0.77 -21.99 16.73
N SER A 608 -0.21 -21.50 15.99
CA SER A 608 -0.08 -20.34 15.09
C SER A 608 0.14 -19.03 15.84
N SER A 609 -0.18 -19.00 17.13
CA SER A 609 0.08 -17.87 18.02
C SER A 609 0.65 -18.40 19.34
N PRO A 610 1.99 -18.34 19.52
CA PRO A 610 2.60 -18.58 20.83
C PRO A 610 1.88 -17.76 21.91
N GLY A 611 1.46 -18.38 23.01
CA GLY A 611 0.60 -17.74 24.03
C GLY A 611 -0.81 -18.32 24.12
N THR A 612 -1.33 -18.92 23.05
CA THR A 612 -2.68 -19.49 23.02
C THR A 612 -2.63 -20.94 22.57
N ARG A 613 -3.21 -21.84 23.39
CA ARG A 613 -3.22 -23.27 23.10
C ARG A 613 -4.14 -23.59 21.92
N TRP A 614 -3.74 -24.51 21.06
CA TRP A 614 -4.65 -25.23 20.17
C TRP A 614 -5.09 -26.53 20.85
N GLU A 615 -6.27 -27.03 20.50
CA GLU A 615 -6.82 -28.24 21.10
C GLU A 615 -6.87 -29.38 20.09
N ILE A 616 -6.64 -30.60 20.57
CA ILE A 616 -6.88 -31.83 19.80
C ILE A 616 -7.70 -32.83 20.60
N ASP A 617 -8.69 -33.42 19.95
CA ASP A 617 -9.54 -34.50 20.49
C ASP A 617 -9.39 -35.76 19.61
N PRO A 618 -8.37 -36.60 19.88
CA PRO A 618 -8.22 -37.87 19.18
C PRO A 618 -9.17 -38.92 19.76
N GLN A 619 -10.26 -39.23 19.06
CA GLN A 619 -11.28 -40.21 19.50
C GLN A 619 -10.98 -41.64 19.03
N GLY A 620 -10.25 -41.80 17.93
CA GLY A 620 -9.83 -43.11 17.41
C GLY A 620 -8.37 -43.47 17.72
N THR A 621 -7.79 -44.31 16.85
CA THR A 621 -6.40 -44.81 16.98
C THR A 621 -5.39 -43.67 16.91
N LYS A 622 -4.42 -43.67 17.84
CA LYS A 622 -3.35 -42.66 17.93
C LYS A 622 -2.04 -43.29 17.45
N ALA A 623 -1.64 -43.01 16.21
CA ALA A 623 -0.34 -43.37 15.65
C ALA A 623 0.56 -42.13 15.67
N ILE A 624 1.08 -41.78 16.85
CA ILE A 624 1.85 -40.55 17.06
C ILE A 624 3.24 -40.91 17.57
N SER A 625 4.28 -40.53 16.84
CA SER A 625 5.67 -40.76 17.25
C SER A 625 6.63 -39.74 16.65
N ARG A 626 7.75 -39.51 17.34
CA ARG A 626 8.81 -38.60 16.89
C ARG A 626 8.29 -37.19 16.59
N VAL A 627 7.41 -36.68 17.46
CA VAL A 627 6.86 -35.32 17.38
C VAL A 627 7.49 -34.40 18.43
N SER A 628 7.49 -33.09 18.19
CA SER A 628 7.80 -32.08 19.22
C SER A 628 6.58 -31.18 19.38
N VAL A 629 5.92 -31.17 20.54
CA VAL A 629 4.62 -30.49 20.69
C VAL A 629 4.73 -29.26 21.57
N SER A 630 4.15 -28.15 21.13
CA SER A 630 4.13 -26.90 21.90
C SER A 630 2.75 -26.22 21.85
N TRP A 631 2.39 -25.52 22.93
CA TRP A 631 1.16 -24.73 23.02
C TRP A 631 -0.09 -25.51 22.63
N SER A 632 -0.28 -26.71 23.19
CA SER A 632 -1.34 -27.64 22.79
C SER A 632 -2.03 -28.30 23.98
N GLU A 633 -3.33 -28.53 23.89
CA GLU A 633 -4.10 -29.30 24.87
C GLU A 633 -4.72 -30.53 24.20
N ASN A 634 -4.33 -31.72 24.67
CA ASN A 634 -5.06 -32.95 24.35
C ASN A 634 -6.27 -33.05 25.29
N VAL A 635 -7.46 -32.82 24.76
CA VAL A 635 -8.70 -32.83 25.55
C VAL A 635 -9.26 -34.24 25.77
N ALA A 636 -8.66 -35.28 25.17
CA ALA A 636 -9.04 -36.66 25.46
C ALA A 636 -8.67 -37.05 26.90
N ALA A 637 -9.45 -37.96 27.51
CA ALA A 637 -9.32 -38.33 28.91
C ALA A 637 -7.98 -39.00 29.30
N ALA A 638 -7.18 -39.46 28.33
CA ALA A 638 -5.90 -40.13 28.56
C ALA A 638 -4.74 -39.34 27.94
N VAL A 639 -3.61 -39.30 28.65
CA VAL A 639 -2.34 -38.77 28.16
C VAL A 639 -1.92 -39.52 26.89
N VAL A 640 -1.41 -38.79 25.89
CA VAL A 640 -0.97 -39.39 24.61
C VAL A 640 0.30 -40.22 24.78
N ALA A 641 1.30 -39.69 25.50
CA ALA A 641 2.64 -40.28 25.68
C ALA A 641 3.31 -40.74 24.35
N PRO A 642 3.47 -39.83 23.36
CA PRO A 642 3.96 -40.21 22.04
C PRO A 642 5.42 -40.67 22.09
N THR A 643 5.73 -41.81 21.46
CA THR A 643 7.06 -42.43 21.57
C THR A 643 8.13 -41.61 20.85
N GLY A 644 9.31 -41.47 21.47
CA GLY A 644 10.47 -40.77 20.88
C GLY A 644 10.20 -39.30 20.56
N SER A 645 9.36 -38.65 21.36
CA SER A 645 8.85 -37.28 21.15
C SER A 645 9.34 -36.32 22.24
N GLN A 646 9.29 -35.01 21.97
CA GLN A 646 9.81 -33.96 22.83
C GLN A 646 8.72 -32.97 23.26
N ASP A 647 8.74 -32.55 24.53
CA ASP A 647 7.94 -31.42 25.00
C ASP A 647 8.56 -30.08 24.54
N GLY A 648 7.86 -29.41 23.64
CA GLY A 648 8.14 -28.07 23.16
C GLY A 648 7.57 -26.96 24.07
N ARG A 649 7.07 -27.33 25.26
CA ARG A 649 6.50 -26.49 26.34
C ARG A 649 5.05 -26.05 26.09
N ASN A 650 4.35 -25.72 27.18
CA ASN A 650 2.95 -25.29 27.19
C ASN A 650 1.99 -26.34 26.61
N THR A 651 2.23 -27.60 26.95
CA THR A 651 1.37 -28.70 26.55
C THR A 651 0.56 -29.22 27.74
N ILE A 652 -0.65 -29.73 27.50
CA ILE A 652 -1.49 -30.43 28.49
C ILE A 652 -1.85 -31.80 27.95
N ASN A 653 -1.73 -32.84 28.79
CA ASN A 653 -2.06 -34.25 28.45
C ASN A 653 -1.31 -34.81 27.22
N TRP A 654 -0.20 -34.18 26.83
CA TRP A 654 0.71 -34.67 25.79
C TRP A 654 1.91 -35.40 26.40
N PHE A 655 2.54 -34.78 27.40
CA PHE A 655 3.67 -35.29 28.19
C PHE A 655 3.34 -35.19 29.68
N ALA A 656 4.30 -35.43 30.58
CA ALA A 656 4.18 -35.14 32.01
C ALA A 656 4.95 -33.80 32.32
N ASP A 657 4.36 -32.83 33.05
CA ASP A 657 4.56 -31.33 32.92
C ASP A 657 5.78 -30.62 33.61
N ALA A 658 6.09 -29.37 33.17
CA ALA A 658 7.32 -28.57 33.45
C ALA A 658 7.20 -27.01 33.76
N ASN A 659 6.08 -26.45 34.27
CA ASN A 659 5.93 -25.01 34.68
C ASN A 659 5.46 -24.85 36.15
N ALA A 660 5.73 -23.69 36.80
CA ALA A 660 5.28 -23.37 38.17
C ALA A 660 4.13 -22.34 38.20
N ILE A 661 2.94 -22.77 38.64
CA ILE A 661 1.72 -21.95 38.67
C ILE A 661 1.44 -21.51 40.11
N TRP A 662 1.09 -20.23 40.30
CA TRP A 662 0.71 -19.68 41.61
C TRP A 662 -0.68 -20.18 42.02
N ASP A 663 -0.75 -20.88 43.15
CA ASP A 663 -2.01 -21.36 43.75
C ASP A 663 -2.30 -20.71 45.12
N GLY A 664 -1.34 -20.00 45.71
CA GLY A 664 -1.53 -19.19 46.91
C GLY A 664 -1.86 -19.97 48.19
N GLY A 665 -1.65 -21.29 48.21
CA GLY A 665 -1.37 -22.10 49.41
C GLY A 665 -2.34 -22.10 50.60
N GLY A 666 -3.61 -21.70 50.44
CA GLY A 666 -4.65 -21.93 51.46
C GLY A 666 -4.50 -21.23 52.83
N GLY A 667 -3.56 -20.28 53.02
CA GLY A 667 -3.68 -19.25 54.08
C GLY A 667 -2.61 -19.13 55.18
N ALA A 668 -1.34 -19.53 54.98
CA ALA A 668 -0.27 -19.24 55.96
C ALA A 668 0.42 -17.88 55.73
N ASP A 669 0.72 -17.54 54.46
CA ASP A 669 1.26 -16.25 54.01
C ASP A 669 0.99 -16.04 52.51
N THR A 670 1.56 -14.98 51.93
CA THR A 670 1.47 -14.68 50.48
C THR A 670 2.86 -14.51 49.85
N ASN A 671 3.90 -15.10 50.44
CA ASN A 671 5.27 -14.91 50.00
C ASN A 671 5.61 -15.81 48.81
N TRP A 672 6.37 -15.28 47.85
CA TRP A 672 6.91 -16.03 46.73
C TRP A 672 7.81 -17.19 47.18
N SER A 673 8.59 -16.98 48.25
CA SER A 673 9.54 -17.97 48.79
C SER A 673 8.90 -19.14 49.54
N THR A 674 7.58 -19.12 49.76
CA THR A 674 6.85 -20.22 50.41
C THR A 674 6.48 -21.28 49.36
N ILE A 675 7.10 -22.46 49.44
CA ILE A 675 6.96 -23.56 48.46
C ILE A 675 5.49 -23.98 48.22
N GLY A 676 4.66 -23.94 49.26
CA GLY A 676 3.26 -24.36 49.19
C GLY A 676 2.32 -23.34 48.55
N ASN A 677 2.83 -22.21 48.06
CA ASN A 677 2.05 -21.24 47.27
C ASN A 677 2.16 -21.47 45.75
N TRP A 678 2.83 -22.55 45.34
CA TRP A 678 3.05 -22.94 43.95
C TRP A 678 2.56 -24.37 43.69
N THR A 679 1.99 -24.61 42.50
CA THR A 679 1.58 -25.94 42.07
C THR A 679 2.75 -26.92 42.13
N ASN A 680 2.47 -28.13 42.63
CA ASN A 680 3.47 -29.18 42.91
C ASN A 680 4.43 -28.85 44.07
N ASP A 681 4.10 -27.89 44.94
CA ASP A 681 4.84 -27.52 46.17
C ASP A 681 6.33 -27.23 45.91
N SER A 682 6.63 -26.49 44.84
CA SER A 682 8.01 -26.20 44.41
C SER A 682 8.19 -24.75 43.95
N LEU A 683 9.31 -24.13 44.32
CA LEU A 683 9.61 -22.75 43.91
C LEU A 683 9.96 -22.67 42.42
N PRO A 684 9.57 -21.59 41.73
CA PRO A 684 9.99 -21.33 40.35
C PRO A 684 11.51 -21.22 40.24
N LEU A 685 12.09 -22.01 39.33
CA LEU A 685 13.50 -21.99 38.96
C LEU A 685 13.76 -21.04 37.78
N SER A 686 15.04 -20.85 37.45
CA SER A 686 15.47 -20.06 36.28
C SER A 686 14.98 -20.63 34.93
N THR A 687 14.49 -21.88 34.91
CA THR A 687 13.89 -22.54 33.74
C THR A 687 12.38 -22.36 33.65
N ASP A 688 11.75 -21.85 34.70
CA ASP A 688 10.31 -21.90 34.86
C ASP A 688 9.70 -20.53 34.62
N VAL A 689 8.53 -20.51 34.00
CA VAL A 689 7.69 -19.32 33.99
C VAL A 689 6.82 -19.36 35.24
N ALA A 690 6.88 -18.31 36.04
CA ALA A 690 5.98 -18.10 37.16
C ALA A 690 4.62 -17.61 36.64
N VAL A 691 3.60 -18.47 36.71
CA VAL A 691 2.28 -18.20 36.12
C VAL A 691 1.24 -17.86 37.18
N PHE A 692 0.70 -16.65 37.14
CA PHE A 692 -0.42 -16.18 37.96
C PHE A 692 -1.72 -16.32 37.17
N ASN A 693 -2.53 -17.32 37.54
CA ASN A 693 -3.73 -17.70 36.79
C ASN A 693 -4.95 -17.74 37.73
N PRO A 694 -6.04 -16.99 37.42
CA PRO A 694 -7.22 -16.92 38.30
C PRO A 694 -7.94 -18.24 38.49
N THR A 695 -7.72 -19.21 37.60
CA THR A 695 -8.26 -20.58 37.73
C THR A 695 -7.71 -21.29 38.96
N TYR A 696 -6.47 -20.96 39.34
CA TYR A 696 -5.78 -21.57 40.48
C TYR A 696 -5.88 -20.68 41.72
N SER A 697 -5.60 -19.37 41.58
CA SER A 697 -5.66 -18.42 42.68
C SER A 697 -5.79 -16.99 42.19
N THR A 698 -6.42 -16.15 43.01
CA THR A 698 -6.44 -14.69 42.85
C THR A 698 -5.74 -13.97 44.01
N ASN A 699 -5.09 -14.71 44.91
CA ASN A 699 -4.41 -14.15 46.07
C ASN A 699 -3.17 -13.36 45.63
N SER A 700 -2.94 -12.19 46.25
CA SER A 700 -1.72 -11.41 46.06
C SER A 700 -0.46 -12.21 46.37
N CYS A 701 0.67 -11.78 45.79
CA CYS A 701 1.98 -12.39 45.97
C CYS A 701 3.00 -11.32 46.37
N VAL A 702 3.83 -11.60 47.37
CA VAL A 702 4.95 -10.75 47.78
C VAL A 702 6.24 -11.41 47.35
N ILE A 703 6.98 -10.76 46.44
CA ILE A 703 8.34 -11.14 46.08
C ILE A 703 9.26 -10.66 47.20
N ASP A 704 9.35 -11.46 48.24
CA ASP A 704 10.05 -11.17 49.48
C ASP A 704 11.58 -11.28 49.31
N ALA A 705 12.33 -10.88 50.34
CA ALA A 705 13.80 -10.91 50.30
C ALA A 705 14.37 -12.31 50.04
N SER A 706 13.64 -13.38 50.41
CA SER A 706 14.05 -14.78 50.22
C SER A 706 13.58 -15.38 48.90
N ALA A 707 12.80 -14.65 48.08
CA ALA A 707 12.32 -15.13 46.79
C ALA A 707 13.46 -15.59 45.86
N THR A 708 13.17 -16.47 44.90
CA THR A 708 14.15 -16.81 43.86
C THR A 708 14.46 -15.56 43.04
N ALA A 709 15.75 -15.24 42.87
CA ALA A 709 16.18 -14.03 42.19
C ALA A 709 16.06 -14.13 40.65
N THR A 710 15.83 -15.34 40.13
CA THR A 710 15.83 -15.61 38.69
C THR A 710 14.72 -16.59 38.30
N VAL A 711 13.93 -16.20 37.31
CA VAL A 711 12.93 -17.04 36.63
C VAL A 711 13.07 -16.93 35.12
N LEU A 712 12.51 -17.87 34.36
CA LEU A 712 12.47 -17.75 32.91
C LEU A 712 11.53 -16.63 32.46
N GLY A 713 10.41 -16.43 33.17
CA GLY A 713 9.40 -15.42 32.87
C GLY A 713 8.41 -15.21 34.01
N ILE A 714 7.65 -14.12 33.94
CA ILE A 714 6.47 -13.87 34.78
C ILE A 714 5.27 -13.71 33.85
N GLN A 715 4.24 -14.53 34.04
CA GLN A 715 3.01 -14.46 33.27
C GLN A 715 1.82 -14.19 34.18
N VAL A 716 1.06 -13.12 33.93
CA VAL A 716 -0.20 -12.82 34.61
C VAL A 716 -1.35 -12.98 33.63
N VAL A 717 -2.15 -14.03 33.83
CA VAL A 717 -3.23 -14.43 32.93
C VAL A 717 -4.47 -13.56 33.16
N THR A 718 -5.25 -13.32 32.10
CA THR A 718 -6.50 -12.57 32.14
C THR A 718 -7.41 -13.05 33.28
N GLY A 719 -7.99 -12.11 34.03
CA GLY A 719 -8.90 -12.38 35.15
C GLY A 719 -8.23 -12.53 36.50
N TYR A 720 -6.89 -12.62 36.57
CA TYR A 720 -6.17 -12.55 37.85
C TYR A 720 -6.32 -11.16 38.48
N THR A 721 -6.75 -11.09 39.74
CA THR A 721 -7.00 -9.82 40.46
C THR A 721 -5.99 -9.54 41.57
N GLY A 722 -5.04 -10.45 41.83
CA GLY A 722 -4.03 -10.28 42.87
C GLY A 722 -2.98 -9.24 42.50
N ILE A 723 -2.27 -8.73 43.52
CA ILE A 723 -1.16 -7.80 43.37
C ILE A 723 0.16 -8.54 43.62
N ILE A 724 1.09 -8.48 42.68
CA ILE A 724 2.44 -9.01 42.81
C ILE A 724 3.34 -7.85 43.22
N THR A 725 3.90 -7.88 44.44
CA THR A 725 4.63 -6.74 45.03
C THR A 725 6.10 -7.07 45.19
N GLN A 726 6.99 -6.26 44.61
CA GLN A 726 8.43 -6.36 44.76
C GLN A 726 8.91 -5.75 46.09
N SER A 727 9.70 -6.49 46.87
CA SER A 727 10.38 -5.95 48.05
C SER A 727 11.45 -4.89 47.69
N ALA A 728 11.63 -3.89 48.55
CA ALA A 728 12.66 -2.84 48.44
C ALA A 728 14.11 -3.35 48.45
N THR A 729 14.31 -4.62 48.81
CA THR A 729 15.63 -5.25 48.94
C THR A 729 15.85 -6.38 47.93
N LYS A 730 14.99 -6.51 46.92
CA LYS A 730 15.03 -7.65 45.99
C LYS A 730 15.09 -7.24 44.52
N ALA A 731 16.27 -7.37 43.93
CA ALA A 731 16.45 -7.28 42.49
C ALA A 731 15.90 -8.54 41.80
N LEU A 732 15.30 -8.38 40.62
CA LEU A 732 14.69 -9.46 39.86
C LEU A 732 15.36 -9.62 38.51
N THR A 733 15.71 -10.86 38.17
CA THR A 733 16.20 -11.25 36.85
C THR A 733 15.17 -12.15 36.17
N ILE A 734 14.65 -11.69 35.04
CA ILE A 734 13.62 -12.39 34.27
C ILE A 734 14.23 -12.78 32.94
N GLY A 735 14.17 -14.06 32.62
CA GLY A 735 14.79 -14.67 31.46
C GLY A 735 14.08 -14.38 30.15
N ALA A 736 14.31 -15.26 29.17
CA ALA A 736 13.87 -15.08 27.78
C ALA A 736 12.34 -15.07 27.60
N SER A 737 11.55 -15.58 28.55
CA SER A 737 10.08 -15.50 28.48
C SER A 737 9.53 -14.17 28.95
N GLY A 738 10.36 -13.33 29.58
CA GLY A 738 10.01 -11.93 29.86
C GLY A 738 8.87 -11.74 30.85
N ILE A 739 8.24 -10.56 30.80
CA ILE A 739 7.02 -10.23 31.55
C ILE A 739 5.86 -10.20 30.57
N VAL A 740 4.83 -11.01 30.81
CA VAL A 740 3.59 -11.02 30.03
C VAL A 740 2.42 -10.80 30.97
N MET A 741 1.74 -9.65 30.86
CA MET A 741 0.60 -9.29 31.71
C MET A 741 -0.66 -9.10 30.88
N ALA A 742 -1.73 -9.78 31.26
CA ALA A 742 -3.06 -9.62 30.67
C ALA A 742 -4.12 -9.18 31.69
N ALA A 743 -3.77 -9.11 32.97
CA ALA A 743 -4.60 -8.61 34.07
C ALA A 743 -3.71 -8.37 35.32
N GLY A 744 -4.34 -8.11 36.46
CA GLY A 744 -3.67 -7.98 37.76
C GLY A 744 -2.81 -6.73 37.89
N ALA A 745 -2.04 -6.68 38.97
CA ALA A 745 -1.06 -5.62 39.18
C ALA A 745 0.31 -6.20 39.52
N LEU A 746 1.36 -5.67 38.89
CA LEU A 746 2.75 -5.86 39.28
C LEU A 746 3.26 -4.52 39.81
N THR A 747 3.74 -4.49 41.04
CA THR A 747 4.18 -3.26 41.70
C THR A 747 5.65 -3.39 42.07
N GLY A 748 6.49 -2.69 41.32
CA GLY A 748 7.89 -2.48 41.62
C GLY A 748 8.09 -1.63 42.87
N SER A 749 9.28 -1.71 43.46
CA SER A 749 9.56 -0.98 44.70
C SER A 749 9.82 0.52 44.48
N SER A 750 9.62 1.32 45.53
CA SER A 750 9.74 2.79 45.54
C SER A 750 10.96 3.29 46.34
N ALA A 751 11.94 2.42 46.63
CA ALA A 751 13.11 2.74 47.47
C ALA A 751 14.17 3.58 46.74
N GLY A 752 14.25 3.51 45.41
CA GLY A 752 15.17 4.29 44.58
C GLY A 752 16.63 3.84 44.67
N THR A 753 16.89 2.56 44.97
CA THR A 753 18.26 2.02 45.10
C THR A 753 18.52 0.92 44.07
N SER A 754 19.77 0.58 43.78
CA SER A 754 20.07 -0.51 42.82
C SER A 754 19.62 -1.91 43.31
N ALA A 755 19.25 -2.05 44.59
CA ALA A 755 18.76 -3.29 45.18
C ALA A 755 17.33 -3.68 44.73
N GLU A 756 16.63 -2.80 44.01
CA GLU A 756 15.28 -3.04 43.47
C GLU A 756 15.23 -3.09 41.93
N ASN A 757 16.39 -3.16 41.25
CA ASN A 757 16.44 -3.24 39.79
C ASN A 757 15.64 -4.44 39.26
N ILE A 758 14.89 -4.22 38.18
CA ILE A 758 14.21 -5.28 37.43
C ILE A 758 14.91 -5.42 36.08
N THR A 759 15.48 -6.59 35.81
CA THR A 759 16.14 -6.91 34.55
C THR A 759 15.35 -7.96 33.79
N VAL A 760 14.92 -7.64 32.57
CA VAL A 760 14.14 -8.51 31.69
C VAL A 760 14.96 -8.78 30.44
N SER A 761 15.38 -10.04 30.26
CA SER A 761 16.14 -10.47 29.09
C SER A 761 15.25 -10.76 27.88
N GLY A 762 13.98 -11.12 28.13
CA GLY A 762 12.94 -11.25 27.12
C GLY A 762 12.05 -10.00 27.00
N PRO A 763 10.87 -10.13 26.36
CA PRO A 763 9.97 -9.00 26.14
C PRO A 763 9.23 -8.57 27.42
N LEU A 764 8.84 -7.31 27.47
CA LEU A 764 7.81 -6.82 28.39
C LEU A 764 6.56 -6.55 27.56
N THR A 765 5.51 -7.33 27.79
CA THR A 765 4.24 -7.24 27.05
C THR A 765 3.08 -7.13 28.02
N MET A 766 2.31 -6.05 27.91
CA MET A 766 1.12 -5.78 28.69
C MET A 766 -0.07 -5.63 27.75
N THR A 767 -1.10 -6.44 27.95
CA THR A 767 -2.38 -6.41 27.23
C THR A 767 -3.55 -6.08 28.15
N GLY A 768 -3.31 -6.09 29.47
CA GLY A 768 -4.22 -5.60 30.49
C GLY A 768 -3.53 -5.57 31.86
N GLY A 769 -4.15 -4.90 32.83
CA GLY A 769 -3.61 -4.75 34.19
C GLY A 769 -2.63 -3.57 34.32
N THR A 770 -2.04 -3.42 35.51
CA THR A 770 -1.14 -2.29 35.82
C THR A 770 0.25 -2.78 36.17
N PHE A 771 1.28 -2.24 35.52
CA PHE A 771 2.67 -2.41 35.93
C PHE A 771 3.23 -1.09 36.44
N THR A 772 3.36 -0.97 37.75
CA THR A 772 4.16 0.11 38.36
C THR A 772 5.62 -0.32 38.32
N SER A 773 6.45 0.34 37.53
CA SER A 773 7.89 0.09 37.45
C SER A 773 8.58 0.29 38.80
N THR A 774 9.79 -0.22 38.95
CA THR A 774 10.66 0.19 40.07
C THR A 774 11.06 1.67 39.94
N ARG A 775 11.29 2.35 41.07
CA ARG A 775 11.80 3.72 41.12
C ARG A 775 13.29 3.81 40.74
N SER A 776 14.00 2.70 40.71
CA SER A 776 15.35 2.61 40.16
C SER A 776 15.31 2.33 38.64
N THR A 777 15.96 1.28 38.16
CA THR A 777 16.03 0.95 36.72
C THR A 777 15.24 -0.30 36.37
N LEU A 778 14.34 -0.17 35.39
CA LEU A 778 13.76 -1.28 34.65
C LEU A 778 14.54 -1.45 33.35
N SER A 779 15.29 -2.55 33.22
CA SER A 779 16.02 -2.87 31.99
C SER A 779 15.29 -3.94 31.19
N VAL A 780 15.04 -3.68 29.91
CA VAL A 780 14.37 -4.60 28.99
C VAL A 780 15.22 -4.81 27.75
N SER A 781 15.51 -6.07 27.43
CA SER A 781 16.41 -6.44 26.32
C SER A 781 15.70 -6.84 25.03
N ASP A 782 14.38 -6.80 25.04
CA ASP A 782 13.57 -7.13 23.87
C ASP A 782 12.45 -6.08 23.71
N ALA A 783 11.38 -6.40 23.00
CA ALA A 783 10.24 -5.53 22.79
C ALA A 783 9.64 -5.03 24.11
N PHE A 784 9.28 -3.75 24.14
CA PHE A 784 8.54 -3.12 25.22
C PHE A 784 7.17 -2.72 24.66
N THR A 785 6.13 -3.44 25.07
CA THR A 785 4.78 -3.33 24.52
C THR A 785 3.76 -3.15 25.64
N VAL A 786 3.07 -2.02 25.62
CA VAL A 786 1.92 -1.68 26.47
C VAL A 786 0.75 -1.41 25.53
N GLY A 787 -0.17 -2.38 25.47
CA GLY A 787 -1.36 -2.33 24.64
C GLY A 787 -2.50 -1.54 25.28
N ALA A 788 -3.53 -1.26 24.48
CA ALA A 788 -4.71 -0.54 24.94
C ALA A 788 -5.41 -1.31 26.08
N GLY A 789 -5.68 -0.63 27.20
CA GLY A 789 -6.31 -1.22 28.39
C GLY A 789 -5.33 -1.79 29.43
N ALA A 790 -4.03 -1.62 29.22
CA ALA A 790 -3.00 -1.82 30.23
C ALA A 790 -2.40 -0.46 30.63
N ASP A 791 -1.98 -0.34 31.89
CA ASP A 791 -1.41 0.90 32.42
C ASP A 791 0.04 0.66 32.87
N PHE A 792 1.00 1.28 32.19
CA PHE A 792 2.38 1.36 32.67
C PHE A 792 2.59 2.63 33.49
N VAL A 793 3.06 2.47 34.73
CA VAL A 793 3.35 3.58 35.64
C VAL A 793 4.85 3.62 35.91
N HIS A 794 5.52 4.66 35.43
CA HIS A 794 6.98 4.78 35.47
C HIS A 794 7.58 4.88 36.90
N ASN A 795 6.81 5.22 37.93
CA ASN A 795 7.22 5.32 39.34
C ASN A 795 8.47 6.20 39.60
N SER A 796 8.58 7.32 38.86
CA SER A 796 9.77 8.19 38.82
C SER A 796 11.10 7.49 38.51
N GLY A 797 11.07 6.29 37.92
CA GLY A 797 12.25 5.51 37.58
C GLY A 797 12.79 5.78 36.16
N THR A 798 13.78 4.98 35.78
CA THR A 798 14.38 4.97 34.44
C THR A 798 14.04 3.66 33.73
N VAL A 799 13.60 3.76 32.49
CA VAL A 799 13.49 2.60 31.59
C VAL A 799 14.71 2.57 30.68
N LEU A 800 15.47 1.47 30.76
CA LEU A 800 16.64 1.20 29.92
C LEU A 800 16.29 0.10 28.92
N LEU A 801 16.15 0.48 27.65
CA LEU A 801 16.01 -0.48 26.58
C LEU A 801 17.41 -0.88 26.11
N LYS A 802 17.88 -2.09 26.49
CA LYS A 802 19.25 -2.59 26.25
C LYS A 802 19.34 -3.86 25.38
N SER A 803 19.78 -3.77 24.13
CA SER A 803 19.95 -4.98 23.28
C SER A 803 20.62 -4.72 21.94
N ALA A 804 21.38 -5.71 21.48
CA ALA A 804 22.05 -5.71 20.18
C ALA A 804 21.11 -6.09 19.02
N SER A 805 19.82 -6.31 19.28
CA SER A 805 18.79 -6.64 18.27
C SER A 805 17.77 -5.53 18.10
N ASN A 806 17.26 -5.40 16.88
CA ASN A 806 16.18 -4.46 16.57
C ASN A 806 14.95 -4.78 17.40
N ARG A 807 14.25 -3.74 17.86
CA ARG A 807 13.05 -3.91 18.68
C ARG A 807 11.99 -2.89 18.37
N VAL A 808 10.79 -3.19 18.83
CA VAL A 808 9.63 -2.30 18.75
C VAL A 808 9.31 -1.76 20.14
N LEU A 809 9.07 -0.46 20.21
CA LEU A 809 8.52 0.22 21.37
C LEU A 809 7.08 0.62 21.08
N THR A 810 6.15 -0.03 21.78
CA THR A 810 4.72 0.32 21.77
C THR A 810 4.35 0.70 23.19
N CYS A 811 4.15 1.98 23.46
CA CYS A 811 3.72 2.47 24.76
C CYS A 811 3.18 3.88 24.55
N SER A 812 1.90 4.08 24.85
CA SER A 812 1.30 5.43 24.84
C SER A 812 1.35 6.09 26.22
N ASP A 813 1.69 5.32 27.27
CA ASP A 813 1.95 5.86 28.59
C ASP A 813 3.32 6.56 28.61
N ALA A 814 3.39 7.61 29.42
CA ALA A 814 4.60 8.41 29.55
C ALA A 814 5.71 7.65 30.29
N PHE A 815 6.92 7.70 29.75
CA PHE A 815 8.13 7.39 30.48
C PHE A 815 8.55 8.58 31.35
N ASN A 816 9.27 8.32 32.44
CA ASN A 816 9.93 9.39 33.17
C ASN A 816 11.32 9.68 32.57
N HIS A 817 12.24 8.72 32.65
CA HIS A 817 13.47 8.75 31.85
C HIS A 817 13.52 7.54 30.95
N LEU A 818 13.91 7.74 29.68
CA LEU A 818 14.07 6.66 28.71
C LEU A 818 15.49 6.68 28.14
N ILE A 819 16.18 5.54 28.25
CA ILE A 819 17.52 5.36 27.70
C ILE A 819 17.51 4.23 26.68
N LEU A 820 17.98 4.53 25.47
CA LEU A 820 18.20 3.55 24.41
C LEU A 820 19.68 3.21 24.34
N ASN A 821 19.99 1.93 24.42
CA ASN A 821 21.35 1.43 24.41
C ASN A 821 21.40 0.06 23.71
N ASP A 822 22.36 -0.16 22.83
CA ASP A 822 22.49 -1.43 22.13
C ASP A 822 23.75 -2.20 22.52
N CYS A 823 24.85 -1.49 22.76
CA CYS A 823 26.15 -2.09 23.04
C CYS A 823 27.06 -1.23 23.93
N LEU A 824 26.68 0.00 24.27
CA LEU A 824 27.49 0.88 25.12
C LEU A 824 27.43 0.37 26.56
N THR A 825 28.54 -0.17 27.04
CA THR A 825 28.65 -0.67 28.41
C THR A 825 28.82 0.46 29.39
N ALA A 826 29.64 1.47 29.08
CA ALA A 826 29.81 2.65 29.92
C ALA A 826 30.29 3.87 29.11
N TYR A 827 29.93 5.08 29.53
CA TYR A 827 30.42 6.32 28.94
C TYR A 827 30.56 7.43 29.98
N TRP A 828 31.76 8.01 30.08
CA TRP A 828 32.06 9.15 30.95
C TRP A 828 32.59 10.32 30.09
N SER A 829 31.87 11.44 30.12
CA SER A 829 32.29 12.69 29.46
C SER A 829 33.19 13.56 30.34
N PHE A 830 33.33 13.23 31.63
CA PHE A 830 34.14 13.97 32.60
C PHE A 830 33.79 15.47 32.76
N ASP A 831 32.61 15.88 32.31
CA ASP A 831 32.14 17.26 32.44
C ASP A 831 31.75 17.63 33.89
N GLU A 832 31.56 16.65 34.78
CA GLU A 832 31.03 16.88 36.13
C GLU A 832 31.97 17.72 36.99
N ALA A 833 31.40 18.63 37.79
CA ALA A 833 32.17 19.49 38.69
C ALA A 833 32.78 18.75 39.90
N SER A 834 32.32 17.54 40.21
CA SER A 834 32.73 16.75 41.39
C SER A 834 32.47 15.25 41.21
N SER A 835 33.16 14.41 41.99
CA SER A 835 32.94 12.95 42.06
C SER A 835 31.50 12.56 42.42
N PRO A 836 30.99 11.43 41.90
CA PRO A 836 31.58 10.57 40.87
C PRO A 836 31.37 11.11 39.45
N SER A 837 32.22 10.72 38.51
CA SER A 837 31.92 10.90 37.08
C SER A 837 30.77 9.98 36.69
N LEU A 838 29.77 10.53 36.00
CA LEU A 838 28.52 9.83 35.77
C LEU A 838 28.60 8.94 34.53
N ASP A 839 28.08 7.71 34.63
CA ASP A 839 27.93 6.83 33.48
C ASP A 839 26.67 7.21 32.70
N ARG A 840 26.88 7.72 31.49
CA ARG A 840 25.83 8.15 30.56
C ARG A 840 25.26 7.01 29.71
N SER A 841 25.76 5.78 29.87
CA SER A 841 25.22 4.61 29.16
C SER A 841 23.88 4.11 29.71
N GLY A 842 23.54 4.50 30.95
CA GLY A 842 22.37 4.02 31.67
C GLY A 842 22.59 2.71 32.45
N ASN A 843 23.77 2.09 32.38
CA ASN A 843 24.07 0.88 33.15
C ASN A 843 24.49 1.17 34.61
N GLY A 844 24.62 2.45 34.99
CA GLY A 844 24.90 2.87 36.36
C GLY A 844 26.35 2.64 36.81
N HIS A 845 27.29 2.51 35.86
CA HIS A 845 28.71 2.31 36.17
C HIS A 845 29.42 3.63 36.53
N HIS A 846 28.91 4.38 37.51
CA HIS A 846 29.51 5.65 37.94
C HIS A 846 30.94 5.43 38.48
N ALA A 847 31.86 6.32 38.14
CA ALA A 847 33.28 6.21 38.48
C ALA A 847 33.64 7.17 39.63
N THR A 848 33.92 6.63 40.82
CA THR A 848 34.24 7.43 42.02
C THR A 848 35.70 7.90 41.99
N TRP A 849 35.95 9.18 42.24
CA TRP A 849 37.29 9.75 42.22
C TRP A 849 38.08 9.36 43.48
N GLN A 850 39.34 9.00 43.31
CA GLN A 850 40.24 8.54 44.35
C GLN A 850 41.53 9.36 44.28
N GLY A 851 42.02 9.88 45.41
CA GLY A 851 43.26 10.65 45.47
C GLY A 851 43.16 12.12 44.99
N GLY A 852 41.96 12.58 44.62
CA GLY A 852 41.69 13.97 44.22
C GLY A 852 42.01 14.36 42.76
N PRO A 853 41.61 13.59 41.72
CA PRO A 853 41.61 14.03 40.33
C PRO A 853 41.06 15.45 40.13
N VAL A 854 41.61 16.19 39.17
CA VAL A 854 41.26 17.59 38.92
C VAL A 854 40.49 17.73 37.61
N ARG A 855 39.42 18.54 37.63
CA ARG A 855 38.66 18.91 36.43
C ARG A 855 39.30 20.11 35.72
N ASP A 856 39.61 20.01 34.44
CA ASP A 856 40.22 21.09 33.64
C ASP A 856 39.24 21.61 32.55
N ILE A 857 38.85 22.89 32.63
CA ILE A 857 37.94 23.53 31.65
C ILE A 857 38.67 24.16 30.45
N THR A 858 39.99 24.29 30.54
CA THR A 858 40.83 25.02 29.59
C THR A 858 41.50 24.09 28.60
N VAL A 859 41.99 22.94 29.06
CA VAL A 859 42.64 21.94 28.22
C VAL A 859 41.66 20.79 27.98
N LYS A 860 41.09 20.75 26.78
CA LYS A 860 40.10 19.74 26.37
C LYS A 860 40.10 19.56 24.85
N PRO A 861 39.73 18.37 24.32
CA PRO A 861 39.66 18.13 22.90
C PRO A 861 38.57 18.97 22.24
N THR A 862 38.76 19.27 20.95
CA THR A 862 37.71 19.92 20.14
C THR A 862 36.71 18.87 19.69
N LEU A 863 35.46 19.00 20.12
CA LEU A 863 34.36 18.10 19.76
C LEU A 863 33.31 18.86 18.93
N ALA A 864 32.52 18.11 18.16
CA ALA A 864 31.35 18.65 17.43
C ALA A 864 30.28 19.17 18.41
N ASN A 865 30.16 18.48 19.56
CA ASN A 865 29.25 18.80 20.65
C ASN A 865 29.95 19.61 21.75
N ASP A 866 29.16 20.15 22.68
CA ASP A 866 29.67 20.83 23.86
C ASP A 866 30.59 19.91 24.69
N ASN A 867 31.85 20.34 24.82
CA ASN A 867 32.82 19.79 25.76
C ASN A 867 33.11 20.81 26.87
N ILE A 868 32.75 20.50 28.12
CA ILE A 868 32.88 21.45 29.22
C ILE A 868 34.25 21.29 29.89
N ALA A 869 34.71 20.08 30.18
CA ALA A 869 35.97 19.83 30.86
C ALA A 869 36.54 18.43 30.60
N SER A 870 37.85 18.29 30.78
CA SER A 870 38.54 17.00 30.84
C SER A 870 38.94 16.62 32.27
N MET A 871 39.31 15.36 32.48
CA MET A 871 39.81 14.84 33.75
C MET A 871 41.34 14.78 33.79
N ASP A 872 41.97 15.59 34.64
CA ASP A 872 43.43 15.62 34.85
C ASP A 872 43.84 14.69 36.01
N LEU A 873 44.77 13.79 35.70
CA LEU A 873 45.35 12.82 36.62
C LEU A 873 46.84 13.10 36.78
N ASP A 874 47.30 13.28 38.02
CA ASP A 874 48.66 13.70 38.37
C ASP A 874 49.76 12.63 38.18
N GLY A 875 49.37 11.39 37.93
CA GLY A 875 50.28 10.24 37.90
C GLY A 875 50.85 9.81 39.25
N ALA A 876 50.26 10.24 40.36
CA ALA A 876 50.68 9.98 41.73
C ALA A 876 49.48 9.81 42.69
N GLY A 877 48.78 8.68 42.59
CA GLY A 877 47.72 8.32 43.54
C GLY A 877 46.30 8.68 43.09
N GLN A 878 46.15 9.45 42.01
CA GLN A 878 44.87 9.82 41.43
C GLN A 878 44.36 8.79 40.43
N TYR A 879 43.10 8.37 40.59
CA TYR A 879 42.40 7.43 39.69
C TYR A 879 40.90 7.46 39.95
N LEU A 880 40.12 6.77 39.10
CA LEU A 880 38.70 6.56 39.35
C LEU A 880 38.38 5.07 39.50
N SER A 881 37.52 4.73 40.47
CA SER A 881 37.16 3.36 40.82
C SER A 881 35.72 2.99 40.45
N LEU A 882 35.52 1.78 39.93
CA LEU A 882 34.20 1.22 39.57
C LEU A 882 33.80 0.09 40.52
N ALA A 883 32.52 0.02 40.87
CA ALA A 883 31.99 -0.96 41.84
C ALA A 883 31.62 -2.33 41.24
N THR A 884 31.42 -2.44 39.91
CA THR A 884 30.83 -3.63 39.26
C THR A 884 31.69 -4.18 38.12
N PRO A 885 32.84 -4.81 38.42
CA PRO A 885 33.80 -5.29 37.41
C PRO A 885 33.26 -6.41 36.50
N ALA A 886 32.23 -7.15 36.92
CA ALA A 886 31.63 -8.24 36.15
C ALA A 886 30.94 -7.77 34.85
N ALA A 887 30.43 -6.53 34.81
CA ALA A 887 29.75 -5.99 33.63
C ALA A 887 30.69 -5.78 32.42
N PHE A 888 31.99 -5.78 32.68
CA PHE A 888 33.04 -5.58 31.68
C PHE A 888 33.66 -6.90 31.19
N GLN A 889 33.02 -8.04 31.50
CA GLN A 889 33.46 -9.38 31.10
C GLN A 889 32.74 -9.83 29.82
N THR A 890 33.22 -9.38 28.67
CA THR A 890 32.55 -9.58 27.38
C THR A 890 33.42 -10.40 26.41
N SER A 891 32.78 -11.11 25.48
CA SER A 891 33.48 -11.90 24.46
C SER A 891 34.13 -11.05 23.35
N ALA A 892 33.71 -9.79 23.24
CA ALA A 892 34.29 -8.74 22.42
C ALA A 892 34.23 -7.41 23.19
N ILE A 893 35.15 -6.46 22.94
CA ILE A 893 35.14 -5.17 23.63
C ILE A 893 35.81 -4.07 22.79
N THR A 894 35.33 -2.85 22.95
CA THR A 894 36.05 -1.64 22.52
C THR A 894 36.23 -0.71 23.70
N VAL A 895 37.42 -0.15 23.84
CA VAL A 895 37.75 0.94 24.78
C VAL A 895 38.24 2.12 23.97
N ALA A 896 37.56 3.25 24.02
CA ALA A 896 37.90 4.47 23.27
C ALA A 896 37.97 5.68 24.22
N ALA A 897 38.98 6.52 24.11
CA ALA A 897 39.12 7.74 24.91
C ALA A 897 39.95 8.80 24.20
N TRP A 898 39.68 10.07 24.52
CA TRP A 898 40.61 11.15 24.22
C TRP A 898 41.68 11.22 25.31
N LEU A 899 42.93 11.37 24.88
CA LEU A 899 44.10 11.40 25.76
C LEU A 899 44.98 12.60 25.42
N TYR A 900 45.32 13.39 26.44
CA TYR A 900 46.33 14.44 26.36
C TYR A 900 47.44 14.20 27.35
N VAL A 901 48.67 14.14 26.85
CA VAL A 901 49.87 13.95 27.66
C VAL A 901 50.65 15.26 27.70
N PRO A 902 50.83 15.90 28.88
CA PRO A 902 51.50 17.19 28.98
C PRO A 902 52.93 17.21 28.41
N ALA A 903 53.35 18.35 27.87
CA ALA A 903 54.73 18.57 27.42
C ALA A 903 55.70 18.58 28.61
N GLY A 904 56.72 17.73 28.61
CA GLY A 904 57.64 17.54 29.73
C GLY A 904 58.81 16.58 29.39
N PRO A 905 59.77 16.29 30.30
CA PRO A 905 61.03 15.68 29.89
C PRO A 905 60.99 14.16 29.66
N THR A 906 60.08 13.39 30.26
CA THR A 906 60.07 11.92 30.08
C THR A 906 58.66 11.34 30.28
N TRP A 907 58.26 10.38 29.42
CA TRP A 907 57.41 9.28 29.89
C TRP A 907 58.29 8.50 30.89
N ASP A 908 57.74 8.04 32.00
CA ASP A 908 58.42 7.37 33.13
C ASP A 908 59.53 6.35 32.75
N ALA A 909 60.34 5.89 33.72
CA ALA A 909 61.36 4.87 33.48
C ALA A 909 60.79 3.61 32.78
N ALA A 910 61.55 3.06 31.83
CA ALA A 910 61.15 1.91 31.02
C ALA A 910 60.69 0.72 31.89
N GLY A 911 59.49 0.18 31.61
CA GLY A 911 58.91 -0.97 32.31
C GLY A 911 57.65 -0.68 33.16
N ASN A 912 57.27 0.60 33.32
CA ASN A 912 56.05 0.98 34.03
C ASN A 912 54.84 1.11 33.08
N TYR A 913 53.73 0.42 33.38
CA TYR A 913 52.51 0.40 32.59
C TYR A 913 51.44 1.32 33.19
N ARG A 914 51.07 2.39 32.49
CA ARG A 914 50.10 3.39 32.96
C ARG A 914 48.78 3.29 32.18
N PRO A 915 47.73 2.67 32.75
CA PRO A 915 46.50 2.41 32.02
C PRO A 915 45.58 3.62 31.96
N ILE A 916 44.93 3.79 30.81
CA ILE A 916 43.76 4.65 30.64
C ILE A 916 42.56 3.96 31.30
N PHE A 917 42.34 2.69 30.97
CA PHE A 917 41.27 1.86 31.54
C PHE A 917 41.77 0.43 31.73
N ASN A 918 41.39 -0.19 32.85
CA ASN A 918 41.98 -1.46 33.29
C ASN A 918 40.95 -2.34 34.02
N VAL A 919 40.78 -3.59 33.55
CA VAL A 919 39.96 -4.61 34.21
C VAL A 919 40.77 -5.89 34.43
N THR A 920 41.23 -6.13 35.66
CA THR A 920 42.10 -7.30 35.98
C THR A 920 42.18 -7.56 37.48
N ASP A 921 42.46 -8.82 37.86
CA ASP A 921 42.80 -9.24 39.22
C ASP A 921 44.30 -9.11 39.57
N GLY A 922 45.12 -8.58 38.64
CA GLY A 922 46.57 -8.49 38.74
C GLY A 922 47.32 -9.52 37.90
N THR A 923 46.65 -10.61 37.47
CA THR A 923 47.26 -11.70 36.67
C THR A 923 46.58 -11.85 35.30
N THR A 924 45.25 -11.76 35.24
CA THR A 924 44.44 -11.95 34.03
C THR A 924 43.41 -10.83 33.87
N GLY A 925 43.00 -10.55 32.63
CA GLY A 925 42.10 -9.45 32.29
C GLY A 925 42.56 -8.67 31.06
N TYR A 926 42.12 -7.42 30.92
CA TYR A 926 42.55 -6.54 29.83
C TYR A 926 42.81 -5.11 30.31
N SER A 927 43.56 -4.37 29.50
CA SER A 927 43.93 -3.00 29.82
C SER A 927 44.27 -2.22 28.56
N LEU A 928 43.79 -0.99 28.44
CA LEU A 928 44.27 -0.03 27.45
C LEU A 928 45.34 0.83 28.11
N ILE A 929 46.59 0.68 27.68
CA ILE A 929 47.78 1.19 28.37
C ILE A 929 48.59 2.12 27.49
N GLY A 930 49.07 3.23 28.09
CA GLY A 930 50.25 3.94 27.61
C GLY A 930 51.50 3.41 28.32
N SER A 931 52.48 2.88 27.58
CA SER A 931 53.71 2.34 28.17
C SER A 931 54.89 3.31 28.05
N ALA A 932 55.80 3.26 29.02
CA ALA A 932 57.08 3.98 29.01
C ALA A 932 58.05 3.52 27.89
N GLY A 933 57.69 2.50 27.09
CA GLY A 933 58.52 1.89 26.05
C GLY A 933 58.23 2.34 24.62
N ALA A 934 57.46 3.42 24.46
CA ALA A 934 57.15 4.10 23.20
C ALA A 934 55.88 3.67 22.42
N GLU A 935 54.93 2.97 23.04
CA GLU A 935 53.77 2.40 22.34
C GLU A 935 52.47 2.52 23.16
N VAL A 936 51.34 2.81 22.48
CA VAL A 936 49.99 2.56 23.01
C VAL A 936 49.67 1.09 22.80
N MET A 937 49.13 0.43 23.83
CA MET A 937 48.94 -1.02 23.82
C MET A 937 47.59 -1.41 24.38
N MET A 938 46.96 -2.42 23.77
CA MET A 938 45.85 -3.15 24.38
C MET A 938 46.37 -4.51 24.85
N PHE A 939 46.25 -4.76 26.15
CA PHE A 939 46.64 -6.02 26.77
C PHE A 939 45.42 -6.91 26.97
N ARG A 940 45.58 -8.20 26.72
CA ARG A 940 44.68 -9.26 27.19
C ARG A 940 45.52 -10.42 27.73
N GLY A 941 45.42 -10.68 29.04
CA GLY A 941 46.26 -11.67 29.71
C GLY A 941 47.75 -11.39 29.50
N ILE A 942 48.43 -12.25 28.73
CA ILE A 942 49.86 -12.12 28.36
C ILE A 942 50.09 -11.64 26.92
N TYR A 943 49.04 -11.38 26.14
CA TYR A 943 49.14 -10.93 24.74
C TYR A 943 48.92 -9.43 24.61
N ASN A 944 49.66 -8.78 23.71
CA ASN A 944 49.60 -7.35 23.44
C ASN A 944 49.38 -7.07 21.94
N SER A 945 48.57 -6.06 21.63
CA SER A 945 48.65 -5.33 20.35
C SER A 945 49.27 -3.98 20.64
N THR A 946 50.25 -3.56 19.84
CA THR A 946 51.08 -2.39 20.15
C THR A 946 51.20 -1.46 18.95
N SER A 947 51.22 -0.15 19.21
CA SER A 947 51.44 0.84 18.15
C SER A 947 52.93 1.13 17.96
N PRO A 948 53.41 1.37 16.73
CA PRO A 948 54.83 1.55 16.43
C PRO A 948 55.49 2.84 16.97
N ALA A 949 54.75 3.80 17.54
CA ALA A 949 55.30 5.07 18.06
C ALA A 949 54.44 5.71 19.18
N LEU A 950 54.94 6.70 19.93
CA LEU A 950 54.14 7.44 20.93
C LEU A 950 53.19 8.45 20.28
N PRO A 951 52.03 8.75 20.91
CA PRO A 951 51.28 9.95 20.60
C PRO A 951 52.16 11.19 20.84
N SER A 952 52.04 12.20 19.99
CA SER A 952 52.72 13.48 20.23
C SER A 952 52.22 14.11 21.53
N ARG A 953 53.12 14.79 22.24
CA ARG A 953 52.82 15.42 23.54
C ARG A 953 52.37 16.85 23.34
N GLY A 954 51.57 17.34 24.29
CA GLY A 954 50.99 18.69 24.21
C GLY A 954 49.89 18.80 23.15
N THR A 955 49.40 17.67 22.64
CA THR A 955 48.27 17.58 21.71
C THR A 955 47.32 16.48 22.16
N TRP A 956 46.03 16.66 21.88
CA TRP A 956 45.00 15.65 22.10
C TRP A 956 45.10 14.57 21.02
N HIS A 957 44.98 13.31 21.44
CA HIS A 957 44.87 12.15 20.55
C HIS A 957 43.67 11.31 20.92
N HIS A 958 42.98 10.76 19.94
CA HIS A 958 41.93 9.77 20.18
C HIS A 958 42.52 8.36 20.12
N ILE A 959 42.45 7.64 21.24
CA ILE A 959 43.05 6.33 21.41
C ILE A 959 41.96 5.27 21.54
N THR A 960 42.06 4.19 20.77
CA THR A 960 41.07 3.10 20.82
C THR A 960 41.70 1.72 20.75
N GLY A 961 41.19 0.78 21.54
CA GLY A 961 41.51 -0.64 21.44
C GLY A 961 40.25 -1.46 21.20
N THR A 962 40.26 -2.32 20.18
CA THR A 962 39.17 -3.27 19.88
C THR A 962 39.66 -4.71 20.06
N TYR A 963 38.81 -5.56 20.60
CA TYR A 963 39.06 -6.98 20.81
C TYR A 963 37.87 -7.83 20.38
N THR A 964 38.17 -8.93 19.70
CA THR A 964 37.29 -10.08 19.45
C THR A 964 38.07 -11.36 19.76
N ALA A 965 37.39 -12.51 19.83
CA ALA A 965 38.08 -13.81 19.98
C ALA A 965 39.07 -14.13 18.84
N ALA A 966 39.01 -13.41 17.71
CA ALA A 966 39.87 -13.58 16.55
C ALA A 966 40.94 -12.48 16.40
N THR A 967 40.63 -11.25 16.78
CA THR A 967 41.44 -10.06 16.46
C THR A 967 41.56 -9.09 17.63
N HIS A 968 42.72 -8.45 17.75
CA HIS A 968 42.99 -7.36 18.66
C HIS A 968 43.61 -6.22 17.84
N THR A 969 43.14 -4.98 18.00
CA THR A 969 43.60 -3.86 17.16
C THR A 969 43.62 -2.58 17.97
N CYS A 970 44.68 -1.79 17.81
CA CYS A 970 44.80 -0.44 18.34
C CYS A 970 44.60 0.56 17.21
N TYR A 971 43.96 1.68 17.53
CA TYR A 971 43.76 2.82 16.64
C TYR A 971 44.22 4.10 17.33
N ARG A 972 44.75 5.02 16.53
CA ARG A 972 45.11 6.37 16.93
C ARG A 972 44.57 7.35 15.90
N ASP A 973 43.87 8.36 16.39
CA ASP A 973 43.29 9.43 15.57
C ASP A 973 42.48 8.88 14.38
N GLY A 974 41.76 7.78 14.64
CA GLY A 974 40.88 7.13 13.67
C GLY A 974 41.55 6.14 12.71
N GLN A 975 42.87 6.00 12.75
CA GLN A 975 43.65 5.13 11.88
C GLN A 975 44.15 3.89 12.62
N THR A 976 44.22 2.74 11.92
CA THR A 976 44.77 1.50 12.47
C THR A 976 46.27 1.64 12.72
N ASP A 977 46.72 1.22 13.90
CA ASP A 977 48.02 1.60 14.45
C ASP A 977 48.69 0.41 15.18
N GLY A 978 49.08 -0.64 14.44
CA GLY A 978 49.81 -1.82 14.98
C GLY A 978 49.51 -3.17 14.29
N PRO A 979 50.34 -4.23 14.48
CA PRO A 979 50.12 -5.54 13.85
C PRO A 979 48.91 -6.29 14.44
N ILE A 980 48.20 -6.98 13.54
CA ILE A 980 46.99 -7.78 13.76
C ILE A 980 47.40 -9.25 13.86
N ASN A 981 46.75 -10.02 14.75
CA ASN A 981 46.63 -11.50 14.80
C ASN A 981 47.12 -12.14 16.10
N TYR A 982 46.24 -12.16 17.11
CA TYR A 982 46.28 -13.15 18.18
C TYR A 982 44.84 -13.56 18.52
N GLY A 983 44.51 -14.83 18.34
CA GLY A 983 43.20 -15.40 18.68
C GLY A 983 43.16 -15.99 20.10
N GLY A 984 41.96 -16.14 20.68
CA GLY A 984 41.70 -16.87 21.92
C GLY A 984 40.61 -16.24 22.79
N THR A 985 40.24 -16.87 23.91
CA THR A 985 39.19 -16.39 24.84
C THR A 985 39.68 -15.44 25.94
N LEU A 986 39.10 -14.24 26.06
CA LEU A 986 39.33 -13.32 27.17
C LEU A 986 38.86 -13.95 28.47
N THR A 987 39.79 -14.21 29.38
CA THR A 987 39.51 -14.85 30.66
C THR A 987 39.49 -13.79 31.75
N HIS A 988 38.38 -13.70 32.47
CA HIS A 988 38.20 -12.79 33.59
C HIS A 988 37.89 -13.59 34.86
N PRO A 989 38.71 -13.45 35.92
CA PRO A 989 38.37 -13.99 37.22
C PRO A 989 37.34 -13.09 37.90
N ALA A 990 36.44 -13.69 38.67
CA ALA A 990 35.39 -12.99 39.41
C ALA A 990 35.94 -11.93 40.41
N SER A 991 37.23 -11.99 40.75
CA SER A 991 37.95 -11.06 41.63
C SER A 991 38.61 -9.87 40.93
N ALA A 992 38.38 -9.66 39.63
CA ALA A 992 38.99 -8.55 38.90
C ALA A 992 38.50 -7.18 39.39
N ASN A 993 39.38 -6.17 39.40
CA ASN A 993 39.03 -4.78 39.66
C ASN A 993 38.92 -4.00 38.34
N ALA A 994 38.03 -3.00 38.27
CA ALA A 994 37.86 -2.10 37.13
C ALA A 994 38.17 -0.65 37.52
N TRP A 995 39.18 -0.03 36.91
CA TRP A 995 39.66 1.33 37.23
C TRP A 995 40.01 2.15 35.99
N ILE A 996 39.88 3.47 36.12
CA ILE A 996 40.34 4.45 35.13
C ILE A 996 41.59 5.13 35.71
N GLY A 997 42.69 5.13 34.97
CA GLY A 997 43.93 5.81 35.36
C GLY A 997 44.87 5.04 36.31
N ARG A 998 44.55 3.79 36.70
CA ARG A 998 45.36 2.98 37.63
C ARG A 998 45.51 1.51 37.23
N ASN A 999 46.71 0.96 37.43
CA ASN A 999 47.03 -0.47 37.28
C ASN A 999 46.81 -1.28 38.58
N SER A 1000 46.41 -2.55 38.46
CA SER A 1000 46.22 -3.50 39.56
C SER A 1000 47.42 -4.35 39.96
N ARG A 1001 48.53 -4.30 39.21
CA ARG A 1001 49.78 -4.95 39.63
C ARG A 1001 50.40 -4.22 40.84
N SER A 1002 50.99 -5.00 41.74
CA SER A 1002 51.67 -4.51 42.95
C SER A 1002 52.72 -3.43 42.57
N GLY A 1003 52.49 -2.17 42.99
CA GLY A 1003 53.39 -1.05 42.68
C GLY A 1003 52.74 0.33 42.52
N GLY A 1004 51.42 0.41 42.32
CA GLY A 1004 50.71 1.70 42.28
C GLY A 1004 51.07 2.57 41.06
N TYR A 1005 50.87 2.04 39.85
CA TYR A 1005 51.11 2.77 38.60
C TYR A 1005 49.90 3.60 38.19
N TYR A 1006 50.07 4.92 38.17
CA TYR A 1006 49.04 5.91 37.84
C TYR A 1006 49.40 6.66 36.56
N ILE A 1007 48.42 6.96 35.72
CA ILE A 1007 48.64 7.76 34.50
C ILE A 1007 48.80 9.24 34.85
N ASN A 1008 49.79 9.91 34.23
CA ASN A 1008 49.92 11.36 34.25
C ASN A 1008 49.43 11.90 32.91
N ALA A 1009 48.14 12.16 32.80
CA ALA A 1009 47.50 12.59 31.57
C ALA A 1009 46.12 13.16 31.87
N GLN A 1010 45.62 13.96 30.93
CA GLN A 1010 44.22 14.30 30.88
C GLN A 1010 43.47 13.27 30.02
N ILE A 1011 42.33 12.80 30.52
CA ILE A 1011 41.44 11.87 29.84
C ILE A 1011 40.11 12.55 29.62
N ASP A 1012 39.55 12.36 28.44
CA ASP A 1012 38.22 12.85 28.13
C ASP A 1012 37.41 11.78 27.35
N GLU A 1013 36.08 11.87 27.41
CA GLU A 1013 35.18 11.14 26.51
C GLU A 1013 35.39 9.61 26.47
N LEU A 1014 35.66 8.98 27.63
CA LEU A 1014 35.94 7.55 27.75
C LEU A 1014 34.68 6.70 27.55
N ARG A 1015 34.69 5.82 26.53
CA ARG A 1015 33.60 4.93 26.15
C ARG A 1015 34.05 3.47 26.15
N ILE A 1016 33.19 2.60 26.67
CA ILE A 1016 33.36 1.14 26.68
C ILE A 1016 32.18 0.48 25.96
N TYR A 1017 32.45 -0.34 24.96
CA TYR A 1017 31.43 -1.07 24.20
C TYR A 1017 31.58 -2.58 24.40
N SER A 1018 30.48 -3.32 24.48
CA SER A 1018 30.46 -4.78 24.59
C SER A 1018 30.74 -5.51 23.26
N VAL A 1019 31.12 -4.76 22.23
CA VAL A 1019 31.42 -5.24 20.88
C VAL A 1019 32.72 -4.60 20.37
N ALA A 1020 33.34 -5.21 19.36
CA ALA A 1020 34.35 -4.55 18.56
C ALA A 1020 33.66 -3.63 17.54
N VAL A 1021 33.71 -2.32 17.77
CA VAL A 1021 33.14 -1.33 16.85
C VAL A 1021 33.99 -1.24 15.58
N ASP A 1022 33.38 -0.87 14.46
CA ASP A 1022 34.08 -0.78 13.19
C ASP A 1022 35.03 0.44 13.10
N ALA A 1023 35.96 0.40 12.14
CA ALA A 1023 36.94 1.46 11.94
C ALA A 1023 36.30 2.81 11.54
N ALA A 1024 35.12 2.82 10.92
CA ALA A 1024 34.46 4.06 10.51
C ALA A 1024 33.86 4.80 11.71
N VAL A 1025 33.27 4.07 12.66
CA VAL A 1025 32.82 4.61 13.95
C VAL A 1025 34.01 5.17 14.75
N ILE A 1026 35.14 4.46 14.76
CA ILE A 1026 36.38 4.93 15.43
C ILE A 1026 36.92 6.20 14.77
N ALA A 1027 36.89 6.28 13.44
CA ALA A 1027 37.30 7.49 12.72
C ALA A 1027 36.40 8.70 13.02
N ARG A 1028 35.09 8.48 13.19
CA ARG A 1028 34.16 9.54 13.61
C ARG A 1028 34.41 10.03 15.03
N LEU A 1029 34.57 9.10 15.98
CA LEU A 1029 34.94 9.44 17.36
C LEU A 1029 36.24 10.25 17.42
N ALA A 1030 37.23 9.87 16.60
CA ALA A 1030 38.50 10.58 16.48
C ALA A 1030 38.40 11.95 15.81
N ALA A 1031 37.37 12.20 14.99
CA ALA A 1031 37.07 13.53 14.47
C ALA A 1031 36.30 14.42 15.47
N GLY A 1032 36.03 13.91 16.68
CA GLY A 1032 35.27 14.60 17.73
C GLY A 1032 33.76 14.55 17.55
N GLY A 1033 33.26 13.69 16.64
CA GLY A 1033 31.83 13.48 16.40
C GLY A 1033 31.27 12.29 17.18
N ASN A 1034 29.94 12.14 17.14
CA ASN A 1034 29.28 11.02 17.80
C ASN A 1034 29.33 9.72 16.96
N PRO A 1035 29.37 8.55 17.62
CA PRO A 1035 29.35 7.26 16.92
C PRO A 1035 27.96 7.07 16.28
N MET A 1036 27.93 6.72 14.98
CA MET A 1036 26.69 6.71 14.17
C MET A 1036 26.13 5.33 13.89
N ASN A 1037 26.80 4.25 14.29
CA ASN A 1037 26.22 2.94 14.09
C ASN A 1037 26.79 1.91 15.04
N VAL A 1038 25.96 1.45 15.97
CA VAL A 1038 26.18 0.12 16.49
C VAL A 1038 24.85 -0.63 16.51
N THR A 1039 24.97 -1.88 16.06
CA THR A 1039 24.08 -3.05 15.90
C THR A 1039 22.55 -2.96 15.83
N SER A 1040 21.83 -2.05 16.49
CA SER A 1040 20.35 -2.15 16.55
C SER A 1040 19.55 -0.85 16.56
N THR A 1041 18.28 -0.95 16.18
CA THR A 1041 17.30 0.15 16.14
C THR A 1041 16.05 -0.16 16.96
N VAL A 1042 15.60 0.81 17.76
CA VAL A 1042 14.28 0.85 18.41
C VAL A 1042 13.30 1.56 17.47
N THR A 1043 12.30 0.84 16.98
CA THR A 1043 11.25 1.38 16.11
C THR A 1043 10.00 1.69 16.92
N LEU A 1044 9.50 2.91 16.82
CA LEU A 1044 8.26 3.31 17.47
C LEU A 1044 7.05 2.71 16.76
N ALA A 1045 6.11 2.21 17.55
CA ALA A 1045 4.79 1.74 17.11
C ALA A 1045 3.63 2.54 17.73
N SER A 1046 3.96 3.54 18.54
CA SER A 1046 3.05 4.53 19.09
C SER A 1046 3.78 5.87 19.21
N THR A 1047 3.05 6.95 19.46
CA THR A 1047 3.66 8.21 19.90
C THR A 1047 4.48 7.95 21.16
N LEU A 1048 5.70 8.47 21.20
CA LEU A 1048 6.57 8.35 22.35
C LEU A 1048 6.40 9.59 23.22
N ASP A 1049 6.08 9.41 24.49
CA ASP A 1049 6.01 10.49 25.48
C ASP A 1049 7.02 10.25 26.61
N VAL A 1050 7.85 11.25 26.89
CA VAL A 1050 8.88 11.21 27.93
C VAL A 1050 8.79 12.48 28.77
N ASN A 1051 8.30 12.33 30.00
CA ASN A 1051 8.12 13.41 30.97
C ASN A 1051 9.45 13.99 31.50
N GLY A 1052 10.56 13.27 31.30
CA GLY A 1052 11.91 13.69 31.65
C GLY A 1052 12.84 13.54 30.44
N ASP A 1053 14.05 13.03 30.68
CA ASP A 1053 15.09 12.98 29.65
C ASP A 1053 14.94 11.77 28.70
N LEU A 1054 15.06 12.03 27.40
CA LEU A 1054 15.24 11.02 26.37
C LEU A 1054 16.71 10.95 25.97
N THR A 1055 17.34 9.79 26.19
CA THR A 1055 18.75 9.55 25.86
C THR A 1055 18.89 8.43 24.84
N ILE A 1056 19.48 8.74 23.68
CA ILE A 1056 20.01 7.76 22.74
C ILE A 1056 21.50 7.60 23.06
N ALA A 1057 21.82 6.65 23.92
CA ALA A 1057 23.19 6.39 24.35
C ALA A 1057 23.98 5.66 23.25
N SER A 1058 23.33 4.69 22.59
CA SER A 1058 23.84 4.00 21.40
C SER A 1058 22.70 3.32 20.61
N GLY A 1059 22.95 2.98 19.34
CA GLY A 1059 21.96 2.36 18.46
C GLY A 1059 21.16 3.35 17.61
N GLY A 1060 19.93 2.99 17.23
CA GLY A 1060 19.03 3.85 16.45
C GLY A 1060 17.66 4.02 17.09
N LEU A 1061 17.04 5.18 16.87
CA LEU A 1061 15.62 5.44 17.14
C LEU A 1061 14.92 5.69 15.80
N ASN A 1062 13.97 4.85 15.44
CA ASN A 1062 13.14 5.02 14.25
C ASN A 1062 11.74 5.48 14.63
N ALA A 1063 11.48 6.76 14.37
CA ALA A 1063 10.25 7.48 14.58
C ALA A 1063 9.59 7.89 13.26
N ALA A 1064 9.84 7.19 12.14
CA ALA A 1064 9.36 7.59 10.82
C ALA A 1064 7.83 7.76 10.70
N THR A 1065 7.08 7.12 11.60
CA THR A 1065 5.61 7.06 11.59
C THR A 1065 4.93 7.73 12.78
N TYR A 1066 5.66 8.02 13.86
CA TYR A 1066 5.08 8.56 15.10
C TYR A 1066 5.84 9.78 15.61
N ASP A 1067 5.11 10.70 16.22
CA ASP A 1067 5.69 11.87 16.87
C ASP A 1067 6.37 11.48 18.20
N ILE A 1068 7.32 12.29 18.62
CA ILE A 1068 8.00 12.16 19.91
C ILE A 1068 7.76 13.42 20.72
N SER A 1069 7.27 13.28 21.95
CA SER A 1069 7.21 14.34 22.96
C SER A 1069 8.29 14.13 24.02
N VAL A 1070 9.05 15.19 24.30
CA VAL A 1070 10.07 15.19 25.35
C VAL A 1070 9.95 16.46 26.20
N ALA A 1071 9.74 16.26 27.50
CA ALA A 1071 9.66 17.33 28.46
C ALA A 1071 11.03 17.69 29.09
N GLY A 1072 11.95 16.72 29.20
CA GLY A 1072 13.32 16.93 29.66
C GLY A 1072 14.32 17.11 28.51
N SER A 1073 15.60 16.85 28.75
CA SER A 1073 16.63 17.02 27.72
C SER A 1073 16.54 15.93 26.63
N TRP A 1074 16.75 16.34 25.38
CA TRP A 1074 17.03 15.44 24.27
C TRP A 1074 18.54 15.23 24.16
N THR A 1075 19.01 14.01 24.40
CA THR A 1075 20.45 13.69 24.34
C THR A 1075 20.72 12.53 23.39
N ASN A 1076 21.40 12.78 22.27
CA ASN A 1076 21.95 11.72 21.42
C ASN A 1076 23.48 11.68 21.54
N SER A 1077 23.98 10.78 22.39
CA SER A 1077 25.42 10.64 22.68
C SER A 1077 26.14 9.63 21.77
N GLY A 1078 25.41 8.91 20.90
CA GLY A 1078 26.02 7.86 20.11
C GLY A 1078 25.12 6.98 19.27
N GLY A 1079 23.99 7.51 18.80
CA GLY A 1079 23.07 6.80 17.93
C GLY A 1079 22.51 7.62 16.77
N THR A 1080 21.53 7.03 16.08
CA THR A 1080 20.86 7.64 14.91
C THR A 1080 19.39 7.90 15.19
N LEU A 1081 18.85 8.93 14.52
CA LEU A 1081 17.40 9.15 14.45
C LEU A 1081 16.93 9.00 13.01
N THR A 1082 15.92 8.14 12.79
CA THR A 1082 15.15 8.08 11.55
C THR A 1082 13.79 8.70 11.82
N HIS A 1083 13.48 9.85 11.21
CA HIS A 1083 12.32 10.67 11.58
C HIS A 1083 11.17 10.69 10.55
N GLY A 1084 11.39 10.19 9.33
CA GLY A 1084 10.37 10.23 8.28
C GLY A 1084 9.84 11.66 8.06
N SER A 1085 8.53 11.86 8.20
CA SER A 1085 7.87 13.19 8.16
C SER A 1085 7.19 13.55 9.48
N ARG A 1086 7.76 13.13 10.62
CA ARG A 1086 7.15 13.26 11.95
C ARG A 1086 7.76 14.39 12.77
N THR A 1087 7.02 14.82 13.77
CA THR A 1087 7.39 15.96 14.60
C THR A 1087 8.06 15.50 15.88
N VAL A 1088 9.18 16.13 16.23
CA VAL A 1088 9.69 16.11 17.59
C VAL A 1088 9.12 17.31 18.32
N ASN A 1089 8.32 17.07 19.36
CA ASN A 1089 7.71 18.06 20.22
C ASN A 1089 8.54 18.19 21.50
N LEU A 1090 8.99 19.39 21.78
CA LEU A 1090 9.63 19.74 23.05
C LEU A 1090 8.58 20.50 23.87
N ASP A 1091 8.06 19.87 24.93
CA ASP A 1091 6.82 20.27 25.61
C ASP A 1091 6.95 20.46 27.15
N GLY A 1092 8.18 20.38 27.67
CA GLY A 1092 8.46 20.48 29.10
C GLY A 1092 8.05 21.78 29.77
N ALA A 1093 7.79 21.74 31.07
CA ALA A 1093 7.47 22.93 31.87
C ALA A 1093 8.68 23.88 32.08
N THR A 1094 9.90 23.41 31.80
CA THR A 1094 11.17 24.17 31.85
C THR A 1094 12.02 23.82 30.63
N GLY A 1095 12.79 24.77 30.09
CA GLY A 1095 13.69 24.48 28.98
C GLY A 1095 14.79 23.48 29.35
N GLY A 1096 15.03 22.49 28.48
CA GLY A 1096 16.10 21.50 28.60
C GLY A 1096 17.28 21.77 27.66
N THR A 1097 18.07 20.73 27.40
CA THR A 1097 19.15 20.77 26.39
C THR A 1097 18.79 19.92 25.17
N ILE A 1098 19.29 20.33 24.00
CA ILE A 1098 19.17 19.60 22.74
C ILE A 1098 20.57 19.24 22.26
N ASP A 1099 20.89 17.96 22.32
CA ASP A 1099 22.03 17.35 21.65
C ASP A 1099 21.50 16.38 20.58
N SER A 1100 21.43 16.85 19.35
CA SER A 1100 20.95 16.09 18.18
C SER A 1100 21.85 14.90 17.83
N GLY A 1101 23.11 14.91 18.31
CA GLY A 1101 24.12 13.92 17.96
C GLY A 1101 24.35 13.81 16.46
N GLU A 1102 24.34 14.94 15.75
CA GLU A 1102 24.48 15.05 14.28
C GLU A 1102 23.34 14.40 13.48
N SER A 1103 22.23 14.02 14.11
CA SER A 1103 21.02 13.56 13.41
C SER A 1103 20.10 14.73 13.08
N ALA A 1104 19.48 14.71 11.90
CA ALA A 1104 18.45 15.67 11.53
C ALA A 1104 17.11 15.34 12.21
N PHE A 1105 16.29 16.36 12.41
CA PHE A 1105 14.86 16.22 12.68
C PHE A 1105 14.07 16.42 11.39
N SER A 1106 12.87 15.84 11.31
CA SER A 1106 11.93 16.16 10.22
C SER A 1106 11.33 17.53 10.48
N ASP A 1107 10.37 17.59 11.40
CA ASP A 1107 9.76 18.81 11.89
C ASP A 1107 10.14 18.93 13.37
N LEU A 1108 10.52 20.13 13.82
CA LEU A 1108 10.79 20.40 15.23
C LEU A 1108 9.79 21.44 15.73
N HIS A 1109 9.07 21.09 16.78
CA HIS A 1109 8.08 21.94 17.43
C HIS A 1109 8.51 22.21 18.88
N VAL A 1110 8.72 23.49 19.21
CA VAL A 1110 9.03 23.92 20.58
C VAL A 1110 7.79 24.60 21.18
N ALA A 1111 7.00 23.81 21.91
CA ALA A 1111 5.64 24.12 22.37
C ALA A 1111 5.55 24.70 23.80
N VAL A 1112 6.67 24.74 24.52
CA VAL A 1112 6.78 25.06 25.96
C VAL A 1112 6.41 26.50 26.31
N THR A 1113 5.61 26.81 27.35
CA THR A 1113 5.39 28.20 27.85
C THR A 1113 6.26 28.60 29.07
N ALA A 1114 7.51 28.12 29.15
CA ALA A 1114 8.43 28.31 30.29
C ALA A 1114 9.20 29.66 30.25
N PRO A 1115 9.90 30.08 31.31
CA PRO A 1115 10.77 31.26 31.26
C PRO A 1115 12.16 30.99 30.66
N THR A 1116 12.59 29.73 30.55
CA THR A 1116 13.93 29.34 30.09
C THR A 1116 13.90 28.68 28.72
N ALA A 1117 14.79 29.11 27.83
CA ALA A 1117 14.94 28.57 26.48
C ALA A 1117 15.62 27.20 26.46
N TRP A 1118 15.31 26.41 25.43
CA TRP A 1118 16.03 25.17 25.14
C TRP A 1118 17.42 25.50 24.60
N THR A 1119 18.46 24.92 25.19
CA THR A 1119 19.85 25.24 24.83
C THR A 1119 20.42 24.20 23.90
N LEU A 1120 20.93 24.62 22.74
CA LEU A 1120 21.64 23.72 21.83
C LEU A 1120 23.02 23.37 22.37
N ARG A 1121 23.31 22.06 22.47
CA ARG A 1121 24.63 21.51 22.77
C ARG A 1121 25.35 20.96 21.54
N ALA A 1122 24.66 20.88 20.41
CA ALA A 1122 25.18 20.41 19.12
C ALA A 1122 24.57 21.24 17.98
N PRO A 1123 25.16 21.22 16.76
CA PRO A 1123 24.50 21.73 15.56
C PRO A 1123 23.13 21.06 15.35
N LEU A 1124 22.14 21.86 14.94
CA LEU A 1124 20.78 21.40 14.73
C LEU A 1124 20.48 21.36 13.23
N ASP A 1125 20.00 20.23 12.74
CA ASP A 1125 19.58 20.06 11.36
C ASP A 1125 18.09 19.67 11.34
N ILE A 1126 17.32 20.30 10.46
CA ILE A 1126 15.87 20.12 10.36
C ILE A 1126 15.50 20.05 8.88
N ASP A 1127 15.09 18.89 8.40
CA ASP A 1127 14.78 18.65 6.99
C ASP A 1127 13.52 19.40 6.51
N ARG A 1128 12.60 19.71 7.42
CA ARG A 1128 11.31 20.34 7.12
C ARG A 1128 11.08 21.62 7.92
N ASP A 1129 10.03 21.70 8.73
CA ASP A 1129 9.59 22.95 9.37
C ASP A 1129 10.12 23.06 10.81
N LEU A 1130 10.56 24.26 11.18
CA LEU A 1130 10.80 24.64 12.58
C LEU A 1130 9.65 25.54 13.03
N LEU A 1131 8.92 25.09 14.07
CA LEU A 1131 7.86 25.87 14.71
C LEU A 1131 8.26 26.26 16.14
N LEU A 1132 8.29 27.56 16.39
CA LEU A 1132 8.49 28.16 17.71
C LEU A 1132 7.20 28.87 18.13
N ASP A 1133 6.43 28.27 19.05
CA ASP A 1133 5.13 28.77 19.49
C ASP A 1133 4.92 28.82 21.01
N GLY A 1134 5.86 28.31 21.82
CA GLY A 1134 5.94 28.52 23.27
C GLY A 1134 7.12 29.40 23.76
N VAL A 1135 8.30 28.82 23.92
CA VAL A 1135 9.62 29.45 24.10
C VAL A 1135 10.42 29.03 22.88
N GLY A 1136 11.53 29.69 22.55
CA GLY A 1136 12.39 29.15 21.51
C GLY A 1136 13.77 28.73 22.01
N ILE A 1137 14.70 28.80 21.08
CA ILE A 1137 15.97 28.11 21.14
C ILE A 1137 17.08 29.11 21.43
N ALA A 1138 17.94 28.78 22.38
CA ALA A 1138 19.23 29.42 22.56
C ALA A 1138 20.29 28.66 21.77
N ALA A 1139 20.65 29.21 20.61
CA ALA A 1139 21.58 28.56 19.68
C ALA A 1139 23.06 28.65 20.11
N GLY A 1140 23.41 29.65 20.94
CA GLY A 1140 24.80 29.88 21.34
C GLY A 1140 25.70 30.08 20.11
N ALA A 1141 26.75 29.27 19.97
CA ALA A 1141 27.64 29.29 18.80
C ALA A 1141 27.27 28.26 17.72
N ARG A 1142 26.14 27.55 17.86
CA ARG A 1142 25.78 26.39 17.03
C ARG A 1142 25.04 26.80 15.77
N THR A 1143 25.20 26.01 14.71
CA THR A 1143 24.52 26.19 13.43
C THR A 1143 23.13 25.55 13.47
N ILE A 1144 22.15 26.19 12.82
CA ILE A 1144 20.84 25.63 12.51
C ILE A 1144 20.70 25.54 10.99
N THR A 1145 20.48 24.35 10.45
CA THR A 1145 20.15 24.13 9.04
C THR A 1145 18.66 23.77 8.92
N LEU A 1146 17.97 24.31 7.91
CA LEU A 1146 16.54 24.16 7.76
C LEU A 1146 16.12 23.98 6.29
N GLY A 1147 15.45 22.87 6.00
CA GLY A 1147 15.02 22.46 4.66
C GLY A 1147 13.67 23.00 4.19
N ARG A 1148 12.78 23.44 5.08
CA ARG A 1148 11.51 24.11 4.69
C ARG A 1148 11.28 25.43 5.41
N HIS A 1149 10.25 25.56 6.24
CA HIS A 1149 9.76 26.85 6.70
C HIS A 1149 10.22 27.17 8.13
N TRP A 1150 10.70 28.40 8.34
CA TRP A 1150 10.92 28.95 9.67
C TRP A 1150 9.63 29.63 10.13
N ARG A 1151 9.04 29.18 11.23
CA ARG A 1151 7.79 29.73 11.77
C ARG A 1151 7.96 30.12 13.23
N ASN A 1152 7.96 31.43 13.49
CA ASN A 1152 8.03 31.99 14.84
C ASN A 1152 6.73 32.73 15.20
N THR A 1153 5.85 32.15 16.00
CA THR A 1153 4.57 32.80 16.33
C THR A 1153 4.65 33.74 17.54
N LEU A 1154 5.77 33.73 18.26
CA LEU A 1154 6.00 34.44 19.52
C LEU A 1154 6.68 35.82 19.37
N GLY A 1155 7.38 36.04 18.25
CA GLY A 1155 8.13 37.27 17.99
C GLY A 1155 9.57 37.26 18.52
N THR A 1156 10.14 38.45 18.76
CA THR A 1156 11.60 38.68 18.83
C THR A 1156 12.31 38.13 20.08
N GLY A 1157 11.62 37.40 20.95
CA GLY A 1157 12.17 36.76 22.17
C GLY A 1157 12.22 35.24 22.13
N ALA A 1158 11.62 34.59 21.12
CA ALA A 1158 11.64 33.14 21.02
C ALA A 1158 13.03 32.61 20.70
N PHE A 1159 13.71 33.22 19.73
CA PHE A 1159 15.02 32.74 19.28
C PHE A 1159 16.15 33.62 19.82
N THR A 1160 17.08 33.01 20.54
CA THR A 1160 18.33 33.65 20.96
C THR A 1160 19.48 33.14 20.10
N ALA A 1161 19.83 33.91 19.07
CA ALA A 1161 20.77 33.48 18.03
C ALA A 1161 22.21 33.26 18.50
N GLY A 1162 22.65 33.94 19.57
CA GLY A 1162 24.05 33.94 19.99
C GLY A 1162 24.98 34.42 18.86
N THR A 1163 26.01 33.63 18.55
CA THR A 1163 26.94 33.86 17.43
C THR A 1163 26.78 32.84 16.30
N GLY A 1164 25.78 31.96 16.37
CA GLY A 1164 25.53 30.90 15.40
C GLY A 1164 25.05 31.38 14.03
N THR A 1165 24.95 30.44 13.09
CA THR A 1165 24.44 30.67 11.73
C THR A 1165 23.14 29.90 11.51
N VAL A 1166 22.14 30.56 10.92
CA VAL A 1166 20.95 29.90 10.38
C VAL A 1166 21.09 29.77 8.87
N THR A 1167 21.02 28.55 8.35
CA THR A 1167 21.13 28.24 6.92
C THR A 1167 19.82 27.66 6.42
N LEU A 1168 19.27 28.26 5.37
CA LEU A 1168 18.12 27.74 4.66
C LEU A 1168 18.60 27.03 3.38
N ASP A 1169 18.42 25.72 3.28
CA ASP A 1169 19.03 24.90 2.21
C ASP A 1169 18.03 24.26 1.24
N GLY A 1170 16.74 24.17 1.57
CA GLY A 1170 15.73 23.56 0.69
C GLY A 1170 15.09 24.47 -0.36
N ALA A 1171 14.18 23.91 -1.17
CA ALA A 1171 13.52 24.65 -2.25
C ALA A 1171 12.29 25.43 -1.76
N ASN A 1172 12.06 26.62 -2.33
CA ASN A 1172 10.88 27.46 -2.06
C ASN A 1172 10.48 27.59 -0.57
N GLN A 1173 11.26 28.36 0.19
CA GLN A 1173 11.12 28.45 1.65
C GLN A 1173 10.40 29.72 2.11
N GLU A 1174 9.85 29.68 3.32
CA GLU A 1174 9.18 30.83 3.96
C GLU A 1174 9.78 31.09 5.34
N VAL A 1175 10.01 32.36 5.65
CA VAL A 1175 10.36 32.84 6.99
C VAL A 1175 9.21 33.69 7.51
N SER A 1176 8.54 33.22 8.55
CA SER A 1176 7.43 33.91 9.18
C SER A 1176 7.69 34.17 10.67
N GLY A 1177 7.09 35.26 11.15
CA GLY A 1177 7.27 35.70 12.54
C GLY A 1177 8.50 36.54 12.78
N SER A 1178 8.36 37.65 13.50
CA SER A 1178 9.47 38.58 13.71
C SER A 1178 10.63 37.92 14.48
N THR A 1179 11.81 37.76 13.85
CA THR A 1179 12.94 37.01 14.41
C THR A 1179 14.25 37.79 14.30
N ASN A 1180 15.10 37.69 15.33
CA ASN A 1180 16.45 38.26 15.34
C ASN A 1180 17.49 37.16 15.08
N PHE A 1181 18.02 37.11 13.87
CA PHE A 1181 19.11 36.24 13.48
C PHE A 1181 20.46 36.95 13.67
N HIS A 1182 21.52 36.17 13.93
CA HIS A 1182 22.90 36.66 13.86
C HIS A 1182 23.44 36.48 12.43
N HIS A 1183 24.06 35.35 12.10
CA HIS A 1183 24.37 35.02 10.71
C HIS A 1183 23.18 34.27 10.06
N PHE A 1184 22.86 34.61 8.81
CA PHE A 1184 21.80 33.98 8.03
C PHE A 1184 22.22 33.77 6.58
N THR A 1185 22.01 32.57 6.05
CA THR A 1185 22.40 32.22 4.67
C THR A 1185 21.25 31.54 3.93
N LYS A 1186 20.97 32.00 2.70
CA LYS A 1186 20.22 31.26 1.68
C LYS A 1186 21.00 31.32 0.35
N ALA A 1187 21.53 30.19 -0.08
CA ALA A 1187 22.17 30.05 -1.39
C ALA A 1187 21.48 28.95 -2.18
N VAL A 1188 21.30 29.15 -3.50
CA VAL A 1188 20.56 28.21 -4.35
C VAL A 1188 21.33 27.86 -5.61
N ALA A 1189 21.28 26.59 -6.01
CA ALA A 1189 21.89 26.07 -7.24
C ALA A 1189 20.95 26.17 -8.47
N VAL A 1190 19.64 26.33 -8.21
CA VAL A 1190 18.55 26.44 -9.19
C VAL A 1190 17.68 27.65 -8.89
N THR A 1191 16.71 27.95 -9.76
CA THR A 1191 15.74 29.01 -9.51
C THR A 1191 14.82 28.61 -8.35
N ASP A 1192 14.76 29.46 -7.32
CA ASP A 1192 14.00 29.21 -6.10
C ASP A 1192 13.37 30.50 -5.57
N THR A 1193 12.38 30.36 -4.68
CA THR A 1193 11.72 31.49 -4.02
C THR A 1193 12.01 31.50 -2.52
N LEU A 1194 12.34 32.66 -1.96
CA LEU A 1194 12.31 32.89 -0.52
C LEU A 1194 11.20 33.89 -0.20
N THR A 1195 10.20 33.42 0.53
CA THR A 1195 9.04 34.20 0.96
C THR A 1195 9.24 34.71 2.37
N PHE A 1196 8.95 35.98 2.61
CA PHE A 1196 8.92 36.56 3.95
C PHE A 1196 7.49 36.95 4.30
N ALA A 1197 7.05 36.62 5.51
CA ALA A 1197 5.70 36.97 5.96
C ALA A 1197 5.48 38.49 5.95
N ALA A 1198 4.36 38.93 5.34
CA ALA A 1198 3.99 40.34 5.23
C ALA A 1198 3.92 41.02 6.61
N SER A 1199 4.45 42.25 6.72
CA SER A 1199 4.42 43.06 7.95
C SER A 1199 5.13 42.49 9.18
N GLN A 1200 5.92 41.41 9.05
CA GLN A 1200 6.74 40.82 10.13
C GLN A 1200 8.22 41.15 9.92
N ARG A 1201 8.93 41.62 10.96
CA ARG A 1201 10.32 42.09 10.84
C ARG A 1201 11.34 40.97 11.06
N GLN A 1202 12.21 40.75 10.07
CA GLN A 1202 13.40 39.91 10.22
C GLN A 1202 14.65 40.77 10.40
N THR A 1203 15.37 40.61 11.52
CA THR A 1203 16.62 41.34 11.80
C THR A 1203 17.82 40.42 11.63
N PHE A 1204 18.88 40.91 10.98
CA PHE A 1204 20.12 40.15 10.79
C PHE A 1204 21.32 40.97 11.29
N THR A 1205 21.87 40.61 12.45
CA THR A 1205 22.92 41.41 13.12
C THR A 1205 24.35 41.03 12.70
N GLY A 1206 24.55 39.80 12.21
CA GLY A 1206 25.80 39.28 11.68
C GLY A 1206 25.84 39.31 10.15
N THR A 1207 26.33 38.22 9.53
CA THR A 1207 26.43 38.10 8.06
C THR A 1207 25.08 37.69 7.48
N PHE A 1208 24.56 38.45 6.54
CA PHE A 1208 23.35 38.14 5.77
C PHE A 1208 23.71 37.82 4.32
N THR A 1209 23.57 36.55 3.94
CA THR A 1209 23.97 36.02 2.63
C THR A 1209 22.76 35.53 1.84
N LEU A 1210 22.51 36.09 0.66
CA LEU A 1210 21.44 35.67 -0.26
C LEU A 1210 21.98 35.48 -1.68
N GLN A 1211 22.20 34.25 -2.13
CA GLN A 1211 22.90 33.99 -3.38
C GLN A 1211 22.10 33.14 -4.38
N GLY A 1212 21.96 33.62 -5.62
CA GLY A 1212 21.46 32.85 -6.77
C GLY A 1212 22.59 32.18 -7.58
N ALA A 1213 22.24 31.28 -8.51
CA ALA A 1213 23.20 30.59 -9.37
C ALA A 1213 23.47 31.32 -10.71
N ASN A 1214 24.68 31.15 -11.25
CA ASN A 1214 25.08 31.68 -12.55
C ASN A 1214 24.19 31.18 -13.70
N GLY A 1215 24.01 32.00 -14.75
CA GLY A 1215 23.30 31.61 -15.98
C GLY A 1215 21.77 31.79 -15.94
N GLY A 1216 21.25 32.76 -15.17
CA GLY A 1216 19.81 33.11 -15.16
C GLY A 1216 18.96 32.42 -14.08
N ARG A 1217 19.58 31.62 -13.21
CA ARG A 1217 18.93 30.89 -12.11
C ARG A 1217 18.90 31.75 -10.84
N ARG A 1218 17.86 32.59 -10.71
CA ARG A 1218 17.75 33.61 -9.65
C ARG A 1218 17.08 33.06 -8.39
N LEU A 1219 17.53 33.54 -7.22
CA LEU A 1219 16.74 33.49 -5.99
C LEU A 1219 15.71 34.63 -6.03
N SER A 1220 14.42 34.28 -6.06
CA SER A 1220 13.31 35.23 -6.08
C SER A 1220 12.87 35.56 -4.66
N LEU A 1221 12.85 36.84 -4.29
CA LEU A 1221 12.30 37.28 -3.00
C LEU A 1221 10.83 37.68 -3.16
N ARG A 1222 9.98 37.23 -2.23
CA ARG A 1222 8.53 37.50 -2.24
C ARG A 1222 8.02 37.87 -0.84
N SER A 1223 6.97 38.69 -0.80
CA SER A 1223 6.13 38.80 0.40
C SER A 1223 5.02 37.76 0.35
N SER A 1224 4.59 37.25 1.49
CA SER A 1224 3.50 36.26 1.57
C SER A 1224 2.12 36.81 1.16
N ILE A 1225 1.93 38.14 1.15
CA ILE A 1225 0.69 38.80 0.73
C ILE A 1225 0.97 39.74 -0.44
N ALA A 1226 0.28 39.53 -1.56
CA ALA A 1226 0.39 40.40 -2.72
C ALA A 1226 -0.03 41.84 -2.39
N GLY A 1227 0.81 42.81 -2.75
CA GLY A 1227 0.57 44.23 -2.47
C GLY A 1227 1.05 44.71 -1.09
N THR A 1228 1.50 43.81 -0.21
CA THR A 1228 2.09 44.17 1.09
C THR A 1228 3.59 43.90 1.08
N TYR A 1229 4.38 44.75 1.74
CA TYR A 1229 5.83 44.59 1.82
C TYR A 1229 6.24 43.58 2.91
N ALA A 1230 7.35 42.87 2.68
CA ALA A 1230 8.08 42.18 3.72
C ALA A 1230 9.06 43.15 4.43
N ASP A 1231 9.20 43.06 5.76
CA ASP A 1231 10.11 43.92 6.55
C ASP A 1231 11.41 43.16 6.86
N ILE A 1232 12.48 43.47 6.11
CA ILE A 1232 13.81 42.86 6.24
C ILE A 1232 14.83 43.93 6.68
N SER A 1233 15.49 43.71 7.81
CA SER A 1233 16.43 44.64 8.45
C SER A 1233 17.84 44.02 8.59
N PRO A 1234 18.66 44.03 7.53
CA PRO A 1234 20.04 43.56 7.60
C PRO A 1234 20.96 44.64 8.20
N GLN A 1235 21.42 44.43 9.43
CA GLN A 1235 22.23 45.38 10.20
C GLN A 1235 23.74 45.09 10.11
N GLY A 1236 24.13 43.84 9.87
CA GLY A 1236 25.54 43.44 9.72
C GLY A 1236 26.03 43.36 8.27
N THR A 1237 27.01 42.48 8.02
CA THR A 1237 27.67 42.33 6.70
C THR A 1237 26.71 41.71 5.69
N ARG A 1238 26.59 42.30 4.48
CA ARG A 1238 25.66 41.85 3.44
C ARG A 1238 26.44 41.22 2.28
N ALA A 1239 26.10 40.00 1.90
CA ALA A 1239 26.69 39.27 0.77
C ALA A 1239 25.56 38.73 -0.13
N CYS A 1240 25.17 39.51 -1.14
CA CYS A 1240 24.09 39.14 -2.06
C CYS A 1240 24.61 38.96 -3.49
#